data_AF-A0A924T3S7-F1
#
_entry.id   AF-A0A924T3S7-F1
#
_cell.length_a   1.000
_cell.length_b   1.000
_cell.length_c   1.000
_cell.angle_alpha   90.00
_cell.angle_beta   90.00
_cell.angle_gamma   90.00
#
_symmetry.space_group_name_H-M   'P 1'
#
loop_
_entity.id
_entity.type
_entity.pdbx_description
1 polymer ?
#
loop_
_entity_poly.entity_id
_entity_poly.type
_entity_poly.pdbx_seq_one_letter_code
_entity_poly.pdbx_strand_id
1 'polypeptide(L)'
;MRIFESNTSLGQKQLILQILTIFFLFLISKPTLAADEIIKSEIKNDSQFLNLQLTPTEKTWLKKKHTIRVAVKSGWMPIEFKLESDKHRGLSIDYLSQIGSLFQIDFSVVDYTENIDKEQADIISAVNGSGLKNPNYHILNKPFLSFPFAIYINKDIHKYRRFNTLDDLDGLRVAVFKNGVLTQKIRENYPNIKLVFVDIADEAFDDLKSGIIDAYVGNEMIVDYHITAHRLKFVEKTGLTPFASMISMAVSNDEPELASIMQKGILAIGKNNKDLLDNWRISDSKYDRILSAIFGGIFIIFLFILLRFYRLKQNIKKQNAETQQQIWNQANFDHLTNLPNRHLLQNRLEQAKERADRSQLPIGVLFIDLDNFKKVNDQSGHSVGDKLLIEVAKRISVCIRSGDTTARFGGDEFIVVMSDLKEIFSLENSCQKILSEIEKPFSINGDLFYISASIGVTIYPDDSHNLEELLSYADQAMYEAKKLGRNRFQFFTDSIQVASHKRLSITNDMRKALKEQQFVLYYQPIICLKNSKILKAEALIRWMHPIKGIISPLDFIPLAEESGLINELGKWVFNQSLKDLLLIRENLGSDFQLSINVSPHQFNNPEDLLMWVEKMKEVGVSGNCITVEITEGVLLDPSNQVINTISALRETGMEFSIDDFGTGYSALAYLKRFDIDYVKIDKSFIQNLETNNYDAVLCESIINMAHKLGIKVIAEGIETDIQRSLLIDFSCDYGQGYLFARPQPLVEFLNMQILNSTED
;
A
#
# COMPACT_ATOMS: atom_id res chain seq x y z
N MET A 1 -2.60 0.59 -20.55
CA MET A 1 -2.90 1.37 -19.32
C MET A 1 -2.44 2.83 -19.36
N ARG A 2 -1.39 3.21 -20.12
CA ARG A 2 -0.90 4.62 -20.23
C ARG A 2 -1.77 5.59 -21.03
N ILE A 3 -2.85 5.15 -21.68
CA ILE A 3 -3.77 6.02 -22.45
C ILE A 3 -4.97 6.49 -21.59
N PHE A 4 -5.21 5.86 -20.44
CA PHE A 4 -6.30 6.25 -19.53
C PHE A 4 -5.91 7.33 -18.50
N GLU A 5 -4.62 7.64 -18.35
CA GLU A 5 -4.12 8.61 -17.35
C GLU A 5 -4.09 10.06 -17.87
N SER A 6 -4.17 10.29 -19.19
CA SER A 6 -4.18 11.64 -19.77
C SER A 6 -5.57 12.27 -19.83
N ASN A 7 -6.63 11.45 -19.95
CA ASN A 7 -8.02 11.92 -20.08
C ASN A 7 -8.66 12.36 -18.76
N THR A 8 -8.17 11.90 -17.61
CA THR A 8 -8.69 12.30 -16.30
C THR A 8 -8.30 13.73 -15.90
N SER A 9 -7.13 14.22 -16.36
CA SER A 9 -6.71 15.61 -16.14
C SER A 9 -7.49 16.60 -17.02
N LEU A 10 -7.90 16.17 -18.22
CA LEU A 10 -8.68 16.98 -19.15
C LEU A 10 -10.12 17.15 -18.66
N GLY A 11 -10.75 16.05 -18.20
CA GLY A 11 -12.11 16.08 -17.64
C GLY A 11 -12.23 16.94 -16.38
N GLN A 12 -11.19 17.00 -15.55
CA GLN A 12 -11.17 17.87 -14.36
C GLN A 12 -11.06 19.35 -14.71
N LYS A 13 -10.27 19.71 -15.74
CA LYS A 13 -10.22 21.10 -16.25
C LYS A 13 -11.55 21.51 -16.86
N GLN A 14 -12.22 20.60 -17.55
CA GLN A 14 -13.51 20.84 -18.19
C GLN A 14 -14.63 21.02 -17.15
N LEU A 15 -14.60 20.28 -16.05
CA LEU A 15 -15.53 20.45 -14.92
C LEU A 15 -15.35 21.80 -14.22
N ILE A 16 -14.10 22.24 -14.01
CA ILE A 16 -13.80 23.57 -13.44
C ILE A 16 -14.30 24.68 -14.38
N LEU A 17 -14.10 24.52 -15.68
CA LEU A 17 -14.58 25.48 -16.68
C LEU A 17 -16.11 25.52 -16.74
N GLN A 18 -16.79 24.37 -16.63
CA GLN A 18 -18.25 24.30 -16.55
C GLN A 18 -18.79 24.96 -15.28
N ILE A 19 -18.15 24.73 -14.12
CA ILE A 19 -18.53 25.39 -12.86
C ILE A 19 -18.34 26.91 -12.96
N LEU A 20 -17.25 27.38 -13.56
CA LEU A 20 -17.00 28.80 -13.84
C LEU A 20 -18.04 29.38 -14.81
N THR A 21 -18.46 28.61 -15.82
CA THR A 21 -19.45 29.05 -16.80
C THR A 21 -20.87 29.10 -16.20
N ILE A 22 -21.22 28.14 -15.35
CA ILE A 22 -22.48 28.14 -14.58
C ILE A 22 -22.51 29.32 -13.61
N PHE A 23 -21.39 29.63 -12.95
CA PHE A 23 -21.24 30.81 -12.11
C PHE A 23 -21.41 32.12 -12.91
N PHE A 24 -20.87 32.16 -14.14
CA PHE A 24 -21.00 33.30 -15.05
C PHE A 24 -22.43 33.45 -15.61
N LEU A 25 -23.15 32.35 -15.82
CA LEU A 25 -24.56 32.35 -16.26
C LEU A 25 -25.53 32.71 -15.14
N PHE A 26 -25.23 32.36 -13.88
CA PHE A 26 -26.05 32.72 -12.73
C PHE A 26 -25.98 34.22 -12.40
N LEU A 27 -24.87 34.88 -12.74
CA LEU A 27 -24.69 36.34 -12.72
C LEU A 27 -25.68 37.11 -13.62
N ILE A 28 -26.34 36.44 -14.58
CA ILE A 28 -27.21 37.07 -15.59
C ILE A 28 -28.71 37.08 -15.18
N SER A 29 -29.08 36.41 -14.08
CA SER A 29 -30.50 36.23 -13.71
C SER A 29 -30.91 37.08 -12.50
N LYS A 30 -31.38 38.32 -12.73
CA LYS A 30 -31.82 39.24 -11.66
C LYS A 30 -33.30 38.99 -11.25
N PRO A 31 -33.62 38.86 -9.96
CA PRO A 31 -34.99 38.94 -9.46
C PRO A 31 -35.39 40.39 -9.08
N THR A 32 -36.70 40.62 -9.04
CA THR A 32 -37.42 41.87 -8.75
C THR A 32 -37.75 42.04 -7.27
N LEU A 33 -37.73 43.27 -6.72
CA LEU A 33 -38.89 43.98 -6.12
C LEU A 33 -38.56 45.23 -5.27
N ALA A 34 -39.63 46.03 -5.13
CA ALA A 34 -39.98 47.13 -4.22
C ALA A 34 -39.33 48.51 -4.41
N ALA A 35 -40.19 49.44 -4.83
CA ALA A 35 -40.08 50.89 -4.64
C ALA A 35 -40.34 51.22 -3.16
N ASP A 36 -39.98 52.45 -2.77
CA ASP A 36 -40.04 53.04 -1.44
C ASP A 36 -38.80 52.80 -0.56
N GLU A 37 -37.75 53.61 -0.79
CA GLU A 37 -36.92 54.20 0.28
C GLU A 37 -35.69 54.91 -0.29
N ILE A 38 -35.82 56.15 -0.78
CA ILE A 38 -34.69 57.09 -0.79
C ILE A 38 -35.22 58.51 -0.67
N ILE A 39 -35.07 59.18 0.49
CA ILE A 39 -34.47 60.53 0.64
C ILE A 39 -34.07 60.73 2.11
N LYS A 40 -32.76 60.87 2.35
CA LYS A 40 -32.17 61.84 3.28
C LYS A 40 -30.77 62.12 2.76
N SER A 41 -30.61 63.15 1.93
CA SER A 41 -29.30 63.74 1.66
C SER A 41 -29.13 64.98 2.53
N GLU A 42 -28.18 64.90 3.46
CA GLU A 42 -27.62 66.05 4.16
C GLU A 42 -26.92 66.95 3.14
N ILE A 43 -27.30 68.23 3.12
CA ILE A 43 -26.73 69.25 2.25
C ILE A 43 -25.31 69.57 2.77
N LYS A 44 -24.29 69.30 1.95
CA LYS A 44 -22.92 69.78 2.18
C LYS A 44 -22.81 71.24 1.75
N ASN A 45 -22.34 72.07 2.67
CA ASN A 45 -22.24 73.52 2.50
C ASN A 45 -20.76 73.98 2.35
N ASP A 46 -20.60 75.14 1.71
CA ASP A 46 -19.64 76.20 2.09
C ASP A 46 -18.19 76.23 1.56
N SER A 47 -17.95 76.13 0.25
CA SER A 47 -16.67 76.67 -0.27
C SER A 47 -16.67 77.35 -1.63
N GLN A 48 -17.74 77.27 -2.43
CA GLN A 48 -17.84 78.05 -3.69
C GLN A 48 -18.65 79.35 -3.59
N PHE A 49 -19.43 79.54 -2.52
CA PHE A 49 -20.42 80.62 -2.44
C PHE A 49 -19.89 81.94 -1.83
N LEU A 50 -18.63 82.00 -1.41
CA LEU A 50 -18.14 83.06 -0.52
C LEU A 50 -17.76 84.41 -1.17
N ASN A 51 -17.96 84.62 -2.48
CA ASN A 51 -17.53 85.85 -3.17
C ASN A 51 -18.56 86.41 -4.18
N LEU A 52 -19.85 86.41 -3.83
CA LEU A 52 -20.88 87.09 -4.65
C LEU A 52 -20.89 88.60 -4.36
N GLN A 53 -20.42 89.42 -5.31
CA GLN A 53 -20.50 90.88 -5.20
C GLN A 53 -21.93 91.38 -5.46
N LEU A 54 -22.66 91.72 -4.40
CA LEU A 54 -23.98 92.35 -4.47
C LEU A 54 -23.87 93.88 -4.55
N THR A 55 -24.67 94.51 -5.41
CA THR A 55 -24.76 95.97 -5.52
C THR A 55 -25.47 96.56 -4.27
N PRO A 56 -25.29 97.87 -3.98
CA PRO A 56 -26.00 98.51 -2.87
C PRO A 56 -27.54 98.42 -3.00
N THR A 57 -28.07 98.47 -4.22
CA THR A 57 -29.51 98.35 -4.50
C THR A 57 -30.02 96.94 -4.20
N GLU A 58 -29.31 95.90 -4.61
CA GLU A 58 -29.64 94.50 -4.30
C GLU A 58 -29.58 94.22 -2.80
N LYS A 59 -28.56 94.71 -2.09
CA LYS A 59 -28.45 94.58 -0.62
C LYS A 59 -29.61 95.26 0.11
N THR A 60 -30.11 96.36 -0.43
CA THR A 60 -31.26 97.08 0.14
C THR A 60 -32.56 96.35 -0.16
N TRP A 61 -32.69 95.80 -1.36
CA TRP A 61 -33.82 94.97 -1.77
C TRP A 61 -33.93 93.71 -0.90
N LEU A 62 -32.82 92.99 -0.65
CA LEU A 62 -32.78 91.80 0.22
C LEU A 62 -33.14 92.08 1.69
N LYS A 63 -32.91 93.31 2.18
CA LYS A 63 -33.29 93.71 3.56
C LYS A 63 -34.80 93.91 3.72
N LYS A 64 -35.53 94.15 2.63
CA LYS A 64 -36.99 94.22 2.65
C LYS A 64 -37.51 92.79 2.69
N LYS A 65 -38.42 92.50 3.63
CA LYS A 65 -39.01 91.16 3.74
C LYS A 65 -40.03 90.97 2.61
N HIS A 66 -39.66 90.19 1.60
CA HIS A 66 -40.50 89.85 0.44
C HIS A 66 -40.92 88.38 0.51
N THR A 67 -42.18 88.08 0.23
CA THR A 67 -42.61 86.71 -0.13
C THR A 67 -42.63 86.64 -1.63
N ILE A 68 -41.69 85.90 -2.23
CA ILE A 68 -41.56 85.81 -3.69
C ILE A 68 -42.44 84.66 -4.19
N ARG A 69 -43.42 84.97 -5.02
CA ARG A 69 -44.32 83.98 -5.60
C ARG A 69 -43.70 83.39 -6.85
N VAL A 70 -43.60 82.07 -6.89
CA VAL A 70 -42.96 81.34 -7.97
C VAL A 70 -43.95 80.41 -8.64
N ALA A 71 -44.22 80.67 -9.92
CA ALA A 71 -45.03 79.81 -10.74
C ALA A 71 -44.24 78.55 -11.15
N VAL A 72 -44.79 77.37 -10.84
CA VAL A 72 -44.18 76.05 -11.14
C VAL A 72 -45.16 75.23 -11.98
N LYS A 73 -44.66 74.57 -13.03
CA LYS A 73 -45.48 73.69 -13.88
C LYS A 73 -45.64 72.31 -13.25
N SER A 74 -46.79 71.68 -13.49
CA SER A 74 -47.16 70.44 -12.81
C SER A 74 -46.74 69.14 -13.52
N GLY A 75 -46.12 69.19 -14.70
CA GLY A 75 -45.96 67.99 -15.57
C GLY A 75 -44.60 67.79 -16.25
N TRP A 76 -43.55 68.48 -15.83
CA TRP A 76 -42.24 68.46 -16.50
C TRP A 76 -41.19 67.66 -15.70
N MET A 77 -41.42 66.36 -15.46
CA MET A 77 -40.48 65.51 -14.71
C MET A 77 -39.11 65.35 -15.42
N PRO A 78 -37.95 65.38 -14.71
CA PRO A 78 -37.73 65.73 -13.30
C PRO A 78 -37.46 67.24 -13.07
N ILE A 79 -37.70 68.10 -14.07
CA ILE A 79 -37.46 69.55 -13.99
C ILE A 79 -38.40 70.20 -12.96
N GLU A 80 -39.70 69.98 -13.11
CA GLU A 80 -40.75 70.44 -12.18
C GLU A 80 -42.06 69.69 -12.41
N PHE A 81 -42.68 69.21 -11.35
CA PHE A 81 -43.92 68.46 -11.38
C PHE A 81 -44.65 68.49 -10.04
N LYS A 82 -45.95 68.20 -10.05
CA LYS A 82 -46.77 68.14 -8.84
C LYS A 82 -47.02 66.69 -8.46
N LEU A 83 -46.79 66.33 -7.19
CA LEU A 83 -47.15 65.01 -6.64
C LEU A 83 -48.66 64.93 -6.37
N GLU A 84 -49.19 63.72 -6.21
CA GLU A 84 -50.58 63.49 -5.75
C GLU A 84 -50.88 64.17 -4.40
N SER A 85 -49.85 64.37 -3.57
CA SER A 85 -49.95 65.10 -2.29
C SER A 85 -50.06 66.63 -2.45
N ASP A 86 -50.34 67.12 -3.66
CA ASP A 86 -50.40 68.53 -4.06
C ASP A 86 -49.09 69.33 -3.85
N LYS A 87 -47.96 68.63 -3.63
CA LYS A 87 -46.65 69.24 -3.39
C LYS A 87 -45.82 69.26 -4.67
N HIS A 88 -45.32 70.44 -5.02
CA HIS A 88 -44.39 70.61 -6.14
C HIS A 88 -42.99 70.06 -5.82
N ARG A 89 -42.41 69.35 -6.78
CA ARG A 89 -41.09 68.71 -6.74
C ARG A 89 -40.35 68.90 -8.06
N GLY A 90 -39.03 68.90 -8.04
CA GLY A 90 -38.21 68.92 -9.26
C GLY A 90 -36.92 69.72 -9.10
N LEU A 91 -36.05 69.62 -10.10
CA LEU A 91 -34.77 70.32 -10.15
C LEU A 91 -34.91 71.84 -10.05
N SER A 92 -35.94 72.46 -10.66
CA SER A 92 -36.13 73.92 -10.55
C SER A 92 -36.38 74.35 -9.11
N ILE A 93 -37.06 73.51 -8.32
CA ILE A 93 -37.35 73.74 -6.90
C ILE A 93 -36.11 73.53 -6.04
N ASP A 94 -35.27 72.55 -6.35
CA ASP A 94 -34.00 72.35 -5.65
C ASP A 94 -33.04 73.52 -5.89
N TYR A 95 -33.01 74.06 -7.12
CA TYR A 95 -32.29 75.30 -7.43
C TYR A 95 -32.87 76.49 -6.66
N LEU A 96 -34.19 76.67 -6.62
CA LEU A 96 -34.83 77.72 -5.81
C LEU A 96 -34.52 77.56 -4.33
N SER A 97 -34.51 76.34 -3.80
CA SER A 97 -34.18 76.06 -2.40
C SER A 97 -32.74 76.45 -2.07
N GLN A 98 -31.78 76.14 -2.96
CA GLN A 98 -30.40 76.57 -2.79
C GLN A 98 -30.25 78.09 -2.91
N ILE A 99 -30.91 78.74 -3.89
CA ILE A 99 -30.90 80.21 -4.01
C ILE A 99 -31.51 80.87 -2.78
N GLY A 100 -32.61 80.31 -2.26
CA GLY A 100 -33.29 80.77 -1.05
C GLY A 100 -32.37 80.69 0.17
N SER A 101 -31.63 79.59 0.31
CA SER A 101 -30.61 79.45 1.35
C SER A 101 -29.47 80.47 1.19
N LEU A 102 -29.00 80.69 -0.04
CA LEU A 102 -27.87 81.60 -0.33
C LEU A 102 -28.17 83.06 0.00
N PHE A 103 -29.39 83.52 -0.30
CA PHE A 103 -29.78 84.91 -0.10
C PHE A 103 -30.75 85.13 1.07
N GLN A 104 -31.11 84.07 1.79
CA GLN A 104 -32.12 84.07 2.86
C GLN A 104 -33.48 84.60 2.39
N ILE A 105 -33.94 84.08 1.25
CA ILE A 105 -35.20 84.43 0.60
C ILE A 105 -36.19 83.28 0.75
N ASP A 106 -37.44 83.61 1.09
CA ASP A 106 -38.56 82.67 1.09
C ASP A 106 -39.32 82.69 -0.24
N PHE A 107 -39.44 81.53 -0.87
CA PHE A 107 -40.25 81.32 -2.08
C PHE A 107 -41.59 80.66 -1.73
N SER A 108 -42.68 81.23 -2.24
CA SER A 108 -44.02 80.66 -2.17
C SER A 108 -44.42 80.12 -3.54
N VAL A 109 -44.71 78.82 -3.63
CA VAL A 109 -45.01 78.18 -4.91
C VAL A 109 -46.50 78.35 -5.27
N VAL A 110 -46.77 78.73 -6.52
CA VAL A 110 -48.11 78.80 -7.12
C VAL A 110 -48.16 77.98 -8.40
N ASP A 111 -49.35 77.52 -8.78
CA ASP A 111 -49.55 76.76 -10.01
C ASP A 111 -49.42 77.67 -11.25
N TYR A 112 -48.63 77.24 -12.23
CA TYR A 112 -48.45 77.98 -13.48
C TYR A 112 -49.70 77.92 -14.39
N THR A 113 -50.07 79.05 -14.98
CA THR A 113 -51.09 79.14 -16.05
C THR A 113 -50.57 79.97 -17.22
N GLU A 114 -51.08 79.76 -18.44
CA GLU A 114 -50.55 80.45 -19.65
C GLU A 114 -50.70 81.97 -19.61
N ASN A 115 -51.70 82.49 -18.88
CA ASN A 115 -52.00 83.92 -18.75
C ASN A 115 -51.57 84.51 -17.39
N ILE A 116 -50.60 83.87 -16.72
CA ILE A 116 -50.16 84.30 -15.39
C ILE A 116 -49.59 85.73 -15.41
N ASP A 117 -50.10 86.62 -14.56
CA ASP A 117 -49.65 88.00 -14.48
C ASP A 117 -48.71 88.25 -13.28
N LYS A 118 -48.27 89.49 -13.11
CA LYS A 118 -47.42 89.89 -11.97
C LYS A 118 -48.16 89.90 -10.63
N GLU A 119 -49.49 90.00 -10.64
CA GLU A 119 -50.29 89.95 -9.43
C GLU A 119 -50.43 88.51 -8.92
N GLN A 120 -50.01 87.52 -9.70
CA GLN A 120 -50.07 86.10 -9.37
C GLN A 120 -48.69 85.49 -9.09
N ALA A 121 -47.66 85.87 -9.85
CA ALA A 121 -46.29 85.40 -9.64
C ALA A 121 -45.24 86.49 -9.89
N ASP A 122 -44.08 86.34 -9.26
CA ASP A 122 -42.93 87.22 -9.45
C ASP A 122 -41.86 86.51 -10.31
N ILE A 123 -41.83 85.17 -10.27
CA ILE A 123 -40.90 84.31 -11.01
C ILE A 123 -41.65 83.17 -11.70
N ILE A 124 -41.24 82.82 -12.92
CA ILE A 124 -41.55 81.53 -13.55
C ILE A 124 -40.31 80.64 -13.43
N SER A 125 -40.46 79.52 -12.74
CA SER A 125 -39.35 78.65 -12.28
C SER A 125 -38.61 77.90 -13.38
N ALA A 126 -39.28 77.48 -14.45
CA ALA A 126 -38.62 76.88 -15.61
C ALA A 126 -39.24 77.31 -16.94
N VAL A 127 -38.42 77.98 -17.75
CA VAL A 127 -38.76 78.45 -19.09
C VAL A 127 -37.64 78.08 -20.05
N ASN A 128 -38.02 77.57 -21.23
CA ASN A 128 -37.07 77.32 -22.32
C ASN A 128 -36.82 78.63 -23.08
N GLY A 129 -35.60 78.88 -23.55
CA GLY A 129 -35.13 80.19 -24.04
C GLY A 129 -35.96 80.89 -25.13
N SER A 130 -36.87 80.20 -25.84
CA SER A 130 -37.80 80.79 -26.81
C SER A 130 -39.28 80.51 -26.51
N GLY A 131 -39.59 80.00 -25.32
CA GLY A 131 -40.91 79.50 -24.93
C GLY A 131 -41.77 80.46 -24.11
N LEU A 132 -41.25 81.64 -23.73
CA LEU A 132 -42.02 82.65 -23.00
C LEU A 132 -42.89 83.45 -23.98
N LYS A 133 -44.21 83.31 -23.89
CA LYS A 133 -45.17 84.10 -24.69
C LYS A 133 -45.64 85.38 -23.98
N ASN A 134 -45.41 85.49 -22.67
CA ASN A 134 -45.89 86.58 -21.85
C ASN A 134 -44.92 87.77 -21.88
N PRO A 135 -45.32 88.96 -22.36
CA PRO A 135 -44.44 90.13 -22.46
C PRO A 135 -44.07 90.76 -21.11
N ASN A 136 -44.77 90.41 -20.02
CA ASN A 136 -44.55 91.01 -18.69
C ASN A 136 -43.36 90.41 -17.93
N TYR A 137 -42.74 89.36 -18.46
CA TYR A 137 -41.60 88.69 -17.85
C TYR A 137 -40.41 88.71 -18.80
N HIS A 138 -39.20 88.76 -18.25
CA HIS A 138 -37.97 88.59 -19.01
C HIS A 138 -37.24 87.33 -18.54
N ILE A 139 -36.70 86.58 -19.48
CA ILE A 139 -35.92 85.36 -19.20
C ILE A 139 -34.53 85.76 -18.73
N LEU A 140 -34.03 85.14 -17.66
CA LEU A 140 -32.66 85.34 -17.20
C LEU A 140 -31.65 84.77 -18.21
N ASN A 141 -30.61 85.56 -18.51
CA ASN A 141 -29.66 85.27 -19.60
C ASN A 141 -28.74 84.08 -19.35
N LYS A 142 -28.60 83.59 -18.11
CA LYS A 142 -27.86 82.34 -17.83
C LYS A 142 -28.82 81.23 -17.44
N PRO A 143 -28.88 80.13 -18.21
CA PRO A 143 -29.70 78.97 -17.84
C PRO A 143 -29.08 78.22 -16.65
N PHE A 144 -29.93 77.67 -15.80
CA PHE A 144 -29.51 76.81 -14.69
C PHE A 144 -29.40 75.33 -15.12
N LEU A 145 -30.14 74.91 -16.15
CA LEU A 145 -29.97 73.61 -16.80
C LEU A 145 -29.73 73.75 -18.30
N SER A 146 -28.81 72.95 -18.82
CA SER A 146 -28.51 72.87 -20.25
C SER A 146 -28.16 71.44 -20.61
N PHE A 147 -29.11 70.77 -21.25
CA PHE A 147 -28.96 69.38 -21.69
C PHE A 147 -29.15 69.28 -23.20
N PRO A 148 -28.33 68.48 -23.88
CA PRO A 148 -28.55 68.17 -25.29
C PRO A 148 -29.90 67.44 -25.46
N PHE A 149 -30.47 67.54 -26.65
CA PHE A 149 -31.46 66.54 -27.05
C PHE A 149 -30.72 65.29 -27.50
N ALA A 150 -31.25 64.12 -27.18
CA ALA A 150 -30.67 62.82 -27.48
C ALA A 150 -31.65 61.98 -28.32
N ILE A 151 -31.10 61.04 -29.06
CA ILE A 151 -31.83 60.12 -29.94
C ILE A 151 -32.05 58.81 -29.19
N TYR A 152 -33.30 58.41 -29.08
CA TYR A 152 -33.74 57.20 -28.40
C TYR A 152 -34.46 56.28 -29.37
N ILE A 153 -34.12 55.00 -29.35
CA ILE A 153 -34.72 54.00 -30.22
C ILE A 153 -35.17 52.78 -29.42
N ASN A 154 -36.03 51.99 -30.02
CA ASN A 154 -36.30 50.64 -29.54
C ASN A 154 -35.17 49.70 -29.99
N LYS A 155 -34.32 49.27 -29.07
CA LYS A 155 -33.17 48.40 -29.36
C LYS A 155 -33.58 47.00 -29.83
N ASP A 156 -34.78 46.56 -29.45
CA ASP A 156 -35.29 45.26 -29.84
C ASP A 156 -35.76 45.25 -31.31
N ILE A 157 -36.22 46.40 -31.80
CA ILE A 157 -36.65 46.60 -33.20
C ILE A 157 -35.46 46.91 -34.11
N HIS A 158 -34.52 47.75 -33.66
CA HIS A 158 -33.41 48.26 -34.48
C HIS A 158 -32.05 47.67 -34.11
N LYS A 159 -31.97 46.34 -33.90
CA LYS A 159 -30.75 45.62 -33.43
C LYS A 159 -29.47 45.84 -34.25
N TYR A 160 -29.59 46.24 -35.52
CA TYR A 160 -28.45 46.30 -36.46
C TYR A 160 -28.23 47.67 -37.11
N ARG A 161 -29.07 48.67 -36.81
CA ARG A 161 -28.97 50.02 -37.38
C ARG A 161 -28.63 51.00 -36.27
N ARG A 162 -27.56 51.78 -36.47
CA ARG A 162 -27.11 52.80 -35.50
C ARG A 162 -27.64 54.16 -35.92
N PHE A 163 -28.27 54.86 -34.98
CA PHE A 163 -28.82 56.19 -35.17
C PHE A 163 -28.09 57.16 -34.23
N ASN A 164 -26.91 57.61 -34.65
CA ASN A 164 -26.03 58.38 -33.78
C ASN A 164 -26.23 59.90 -33.97
N THR A 165 -26.71 60.30 -35.14
CA THR A 165 -26.88 61.70 -35.56
C THR A 165 -28.28 61.91 -36.16
N LEU A 166 -28.68 63.18 -36.31
CA LEU A 166 -29.97 63.51 -36.94
C LEU A 166 -30.00 63.12 -38.42
N ASP A 167 -28.85 63.12 -39.11
CA ASP A 167 -28.74 62.68 -40.50
C ASP A 167 -29.10 61.20 -40.68
N ASP A 168 -28.86 60.36 -39.66
CA ASP A 168 -29.20 58.94 -39.68
C ASP A 168 -30.73 58.69 -39.67
N LEU A 169 -31.52 59.72 -39.35
CA LEU A 169 -32.98 59.68 -39.22
C LEU A 169 -33.73 60.08 -40.51
N ASP A 170 -33.01 60.30 -41.61
CA ASP A 170 -33.60 60.65 -42.91
C ASP A 170 -34.71 59.65 -43.33
N GLY A 171 -35.90 60.18 -43.66
CA GLY A 171 -37.07 59.40 -44.09
C GLY A 171 -37.85 58.68 -42.97
N LEU A 172 -37.36 58.68 -41.73
CA LEU A 172 -37.96 57.98 -40.59
C LEU A 172 -39.04 58.79 -39.88
N ARG A 173 -39.93 58.08 -39.17
CA ARG A 173 -40.93 58.66 -38.28
C ARG A 173 -40.29 58.97 -36.94
N VAL A 174 -40.13 60.24 -36.63
CA VAL A 174 -39.43 60.69 -35.42
C VAL A 174 -40.39 61.44 -34.51
N ALA A 175 -40.60 60.94 -33.30
CA ALA A 175 -41.37 61.70 -32.30
C ALA A 175 -40.55 62.87 -31.77
N VAL A 176 -41.22 64.02 -31.68
CA VAL A 176 -40.73 65.24 -31.03
C VAL A 176 -41.85 65.87 -30.24
N PHE A 177 -41.51 66.60 -29.19
CA PHE A 177 -42.48 67.32 -28.38
C PHE A 177 -43.20 68.41 -29.19
N LYS A 178 -44.53 68.46 -29.11
CA LYS A 178 -45.36 69.43 -29.81
C LYS A 178 -45.02 70.85 -29.35
N ASN A 179 -44.88 71.78 -30.30
CA ASN A 179 -44.46 73.18 -30.04
C ASN A 179 -43.06 73.35 -29.39
N GLY A 180 -42.22 72.32 -29.37
CA GLY A 180 -40.86 72.41 -28.85
C GLY A 180 -39.89 73.19 -29.77
N VAL A 181 -38.88 73.83 -29.18
CA VAL A 181 -37.82 74.59 -29.91
C VAL A 181 -37.05 73.70 -30.89
N LEU A 182 -36.91 72.40 -30.57
CA LEU A 182 -36.28 71.41 -31.42
C LEU A 182 -37.06 71.18 -32.72
N THR A 183 -38.39 71.23 -32.66
CA THR A 183 -39.29 70.92 -33.78
C THR A 183 -39.05 71.86 -34.97
N GLN A 184 -38.91 73.16 -34.72
CA GLN A 184 -38.61 74.13 -35.77
C GLN A 184 -37.22 73.89 -36.36
N LYS A 185 -36.21 73.65 -35.51
CA LYS A 185 -34.83 73.40 -35.96
C LYS A 185 -34.69 72.14 -36.80
N ILE A 186 -35.45 71.09 -36.51
CA ILE A 186 -35.48 69.87 -37.32
C ILE A 186 -36.19 70.14 -38.66
N ARG A 187 -37.32 70.86 -38.68
CA ARG A 187 -38.01 71.20 -39.94
C ARG A 187 -37.14 72.03 -40.89
N GLU A 188 -36.36 72.97 -40.36
CA GLU A 188 -35.51 73.87 -41.16
C GLU A 188 -34.27 73.16 -41.71
N ASN A 189 -33.62 72.30 -40.93
CA ASN A 189 -32.32 71.72 -41.29
C ASN A 189 -32.41 70.27 -41.80
N TYR A 190 -33.51 69.55 -41.54
CA TYR A 190 -33.69 68.14 -41.85
C TYR A 190 -35.12 67.86 -42.39
N PRO A 191 -35.50 68.40 -43.56
CA PRO A 191 -36.87 68.40 -44.06
C PRO A 191 -37.44 67.00 -44.39
N ASN A 192 -36.58 66.00 -44.58
CA ASN A 192 -36.97 64.63 -44.91
C ASN A 192 -37.36 63.78 -43.68
N ILE A 193 -37.12 64.27 -42.47
CA ILE A 193 -37.55 63.59 -41.24
C ILE A 193 -39.06 63.74 -41.07
N LYS A 194 -39.78 62.62 -40.95
CA LYS A 194 -41.24 62.61 -40.78
C LYS A 194 -41.58 62.83 -39.31
N LEU A 195 -41.83 64.08 -38.94
CA LEU A 195 -42.12 64.45 -37.55
C LEU A 195 -43.49 63.94 -37.09
N VAL A 196 -43.49 63.23 -35.96
CA VAL A 196 -44.68 62.84 -35.19
C VAL A 196 -44.69 63.69 -33.90
N PHE A 197 -45.82 64.29 -33.57
CA PHE A 197 -45.93 65.19 -32.42
C PHE A 197 -46.54 64.47 -31.23
N VAL A 198 -45.86 64.56 -30.08
CA VAL A 198 -46.34 64.03 -28.80
C VAL A 198 -46.55 65.18 -27.81
N ASP A 199 -47.54 65.03 -26.93
CA ASP A 199 -47.86 66.02 -25.88
C ASP A 199 -47.13 65.71 -24.56
N ILE A 200 -46.70 64.45 -24.33
CA ILE A 200 -45.85 64.03 -23.20
C ILE A 200 -44.81 62.98 -23.63
N ALA A 201 -43.76 62.75 -22.82
CA ALA A 201 -42.71 61.77 -23.12
C ALA A 201 -43.23 60.32 -23.13
N ASP A 202 -44.22 60.00 -22.28
CA ASP A 202 -44.78 58.65 -22.15
C ASP A 202 -45.46 58.18 -23.44
N GLU A 203 -46.16 59.06 -24.15
CA GLU A 203 -46.73 58.79 -25.48
C GLU A 203 -45.64 58.37 -26.48
N ALA A 204 -44.50 59.06 -26.48
CA ALA A 204 -43.39 58.70 -27.37
C ALA A 204 -42.83 57.32 -27.05
N PHE A 205 -42.77 56.92 -25.77
CA PHE A 205 -42.30 55.58 -25.42
C PHE A 205 -43.29 54.49 -25.83
N ASP A 206 -44.59 54.72 -25.70
CA ASP A 206 -45.62 53.77 -26.14
C ASP A 206 -45.63 53.63 -27.67
N ASP A 207 -45.48 54.74 -28.40
CA ASP A 207 -45.33 54.73 -29.86
C ASP A 207 -44.03 54.03 -30.30
N LEU A 208 -42.93 54.25 -29.58
CA LEU A 208 -41.62 53.62 -29.83
C LEU A 208 -41.66 52.12 -29.54
N LYS A 209 -42.41 51.71 -28.52
CA LYS A 209 -42.64 50.31 -28.17
C LYS A 209 -43.48 49.60 -29.22
N SER A 210 -44.50 50.29 -29.74
CA SER A 210 -45.46 49.77 -30.72
C SER A 210 -44.95 49.85 -32.16
N GLY A 211 -43.81 50.51 -32.41
CA GLY A 211 -43.24 50.71 -33.75
C GLY A 211 -44.03 51.72 -34.60
N ILE A 212 -44.83 52.59 -33.97
CA ILE A 212 -45.53 53.71 -34.63
C ILE A 212 -44.53 54.81 -35.02
N ILE A 213 -43.46 54.94 -34.24
CA ILE A 213 -42.30 55.77 -34.54
C ILE A 213 -41.03 54.92 -34.56
N ASP A 214 -40.03 55.38 -35.29
CA ASP A 214 -38.74 54.69 -35.44
C ASP A 214 -37.71 55.24 -34.43
N ALA A 215 -37.83 56.52 -34.06
CA ALA A 215 -37.00 57.14 -33.03
C ALA A 215 -37.78 58.22 -32.25
N TYR A 216 -37.36 58.48 -31.02
CA TYR A 216 -37.78 59.62 -30.22
C TYR A 216 -36.58 60.54 -29.99
N VAL A 217 -36.72 61.83 -30.32
CA VAL A 217 -35.70 62.83 -30.03
C VAL A 217 -36.22 63.77 -28.94
N GLY A 218 -35.64 63.64 -27.74
CA GLY A 218 -36.09 64.33 -26.54
C GLY A 218 -34.93 64.84 -25.70
N ASN A 219 -35.23 65.67 -24.71
CA ASN A 219 -34.20 66.23 -23.82
C ASN A 219 -33.57 65.12 -22.99
N GLU A 220 -32.24 65.00 -23.02
CA GLU A 220 -31.52 63.89 -22.39
C GLU A 220 -31.94 63.66 -20.93
N MET A 221 -31.99 64.72 -20.13
CA MET A 221 -32.27 64.60 -18.69
C MET A 221 -33.70 64.10 -18.42
N ILE A 222 -34.66 64.55 -19.23
CA ILE A 222 -36.06 64.17 -19.08
C ILE A 222 -36.24 62.72 -19.50
N VAL A 223 -35.74 62.38 -20.69
CA VAL A 223 -35.95 61.07 -21.27
C VAL A 223 -35.19 59.99 -20.47
N ASP A 224 -33.94 60.23 -20.07
CA ASP A 224 -33.18 59.29 -19.24
C ASP A 224 -33.84 59.06 -17.87
N TYR A 225 -34.43 60.11 -17.28
CA TYR A 225 -35.19 59.99 -16.04
C TYR A 225 -36.42 59.08 -16.23
N HIS A 226 -37.25 59.31 -17.26
CA HIS A 226 -38.41 58.47 -17.53
C HIS A 226 -38.03 57.03 -17.87
N ILE A 227 -36.98 56.80 -18.67
CA ILE A 227 -36.47 55.45 -18.96
C ILE A 227 -36.15 54.71 -17.66
N THR A 228 -35.49 55.39 -16.73
CA THR A 228 -35.07 54.79 -15.47
C THR A 228 -36.25 54.60 -14.51
N ALA A 229 -37.12 55.60 -14.37
CA ALA A 229 -38.30 55.57 -13.52
C ALA A 229 -39.31 54.50 -13.96
N HIS A 230 -39.59 54.40 -15.26
CA HIS A 230 -40.50 53.41 -15.83
C HIS A 230 -39.83 52.09 -16.22
N ARG A 231 -38.51 51.95 -15.98
CA ARG A 231 -37.71 50.75 -16.26
C ARG A 231 -37.82 50.27 -17.72
N LEU A 232 -37.78 51.21 -18.65
CA LEU A 232 -37.95 50.95 -20.09
C LEU A 232 -36.70 50.31 -20.69
N LYS A 233 -36.48 49.02 -20.44
CA LYS A 233 -35.29 48.30 -20.89
C LYS A 233 -35.15 48.21 -22.41
N PHE A 234 -36.25 48.34 -23.15
CA PHE A 234 -36.25 48.27 -24.61
C PHE A 234 -35.74 49.56 -25.27
N VAL A 235 -35.70 50.68 -24.53
CA VAL A 235 -35.25 51.98 -25.04
C VAL A 235 -33.74 52.09 -24.88
N GLU A 236 -33.06 52.50 -25.93
CA GLU A 236 -31.62 52.76 -25.93
C GLU A 236 -31.35 54.16 -26.47
N LYS A 237 -30.53 54.91 -25.72
CA LYS A 237 -29.97 56.18 -26.16
C LYS A 237 -28.80 55.90 -27.10
N THR A 238 -28.91 56.36 -28.34
CA THR A 238 -27.96 56.02 -29.42
C THR A 238 -27.15 57.20 -29.91
N GLY A 239 -27.63 58.43 -29.73
CA GLY A 239 -26.96 59.62 -30.22
C GLY A 239 -27.28 60.88 -29.41
N LEU A 240 -26.43 61.89 -29.57
CA LEU A 240 -26.68 63.25 -29.10
C LEU A 240 -26.85 64.17 -30.30
N THR A 241 -27.81 65.08 -30.23
CA THR A 241 -28.03 66.10 -31.27
C THR A 241 -27.16 67.34 -31.00
N PRO A 242 -26.86 68.16 -32.01
CA PRO A 242 -26.15 69.44 -31.82
C PRO A 242 -27.02 70.50 -31.11
N PHE A 243 -28.29 70.21 -30.86
CA PHE A 243 -29.22 71.11 -30.20
C PHE A 243 -29.29 70.80 -28.71
N ALA A 244 -29.32 71.86 -27.90
CA ALA A 244 -29.53 71.76 -26.46
C ALA A 244 -30.74 72.59 -26.04
N SER A 245 -31.47 72.09 -25.05
CA SER A 245 -32.46 72.88 -24.33
C SER A 245 -31.73 73.69 -23.27
N MET A 246 -32.02 74.99 -23.21
CA MET A 246 -31.53 75.88 -22.16
C MET A 246 -32.72 76.28 -21.31
N ILE A 247 -32.75 75.78 -20.09
CA ILE A 247 -33.82 76.06 -19.13
C ILE A 247 -33.32 77.13 -18.17
N SER A 248 -34.07 78.23 -18.12
CA SER A 248 -33.80 79.37 -17.26
C SER A 248 -35.06 79.75 -16.48
N MET A 249 -34.91 80.66 -15.52
CA MET A 249 -36.04 81.29 -14.85
C MET A 249 -36.45 82.55 -15.60
N ALA A 250 -37.72 82.94 -15.51
CA ALA A 250 -38.17 84.25 -15.97
C ALA A 250 -38.64 85.07 -14.78
N VAL A 251 -38.34 86.38 -14.76
CA VAL A 251 -38.69 87.29 -13.67
C VAL A 251 -39.55 88.42 -14.20
N SER A 252 -40.47 88.92 -13.40
CA SER A 252 -41.31 90.08 -13.76
C SER A 252 -40.44 91.28 -14.18
N ASN A 253 -40.84 91.99 -15.24
CA ASN A 253 -40.12 93.18 -15.73
C ASN A 253 -40.09 94.33 -14.71
N ASP A 254 -41.00 94.32 -13.74
CA ASP A 254 -41.09 95.35 -12.70
C ASP A 254 -40.08 95.15 -11.55
N GLU A 255 -39.33 94.04 -11.53
CA GLU A 255 -38.42 93.65 -10.44
C GLU A 255 -36.97 93.43 -10.95
N PRO A 256 -36.26 94.49 -11.37
CA PRO A 256 -34.90 94.35 -11.93
C PRO A 256 -33.87 93.91 -10.90
N GLU A 257 -34.02 94.28 -9.62
CA GLU A 257 -33.14 93.79 -8.54
C GLU A 257 -33.32 92.30 -8.30
N LEU A 258 -34.56 91.79 -8.28
CA LEU A 258 -34.83 90.36 -8.15
C LEU A 258 -34.21 89.58 -9.31
N ALA A 259 -34.37 90.08 -10.53
CA ALA A 259 -33.77 89.46 -11.71
C ALA A 259 -32.24 89.34 -11.58
N SER A 260 -31.57 90.40 -11.12
CA SER A 260 -30.13 90.39 -10.88
C SER A 260 -29.71 89.41 -9.77
N ILE A 261 -30.47 89.35 -8.66
CA ILE A 261 -30.22 88.43 -7.54
C ILE A 261 -30.37 86.98 -7.98
N MET A 262 -31.48 86.64 -8.65
CA MET A 262 -31.70 85.29 -9.19
C MET A 262 -30.61 84.92 -10.20
N GLN A 263 -30.19 85.85 -11.06
CA GLN A 263 -29.12 85.64 -12.02
C GLN A 263 -27.78 85.32 -11.34
N LYS A 264 -27.45 86.01 -10.24
CA LYS A 264 -26.27 85.74 -9.42
C LYS A 264 -26.37 84.41 -8.67
N GLY A 265 -27.54 84.06 -8.16
CA GLY A 265 -27.81 82.77 -7.51
C GLY A 265 -27.58 81.58 -8.44
N ILE A 266 -28.14 81.64 -9.65
CA ILE A 266 -27.92 80.62 -10.69
C ILE A 266 -26.43 80.49 -11.03
N LEU A 267 -25.72 81.61 -11.18
CA LEU A 267 -24.29 81.62 -11.46
C LEU A 267 -23.46 81.01 -10.31
N ALA A 268 -23.87 81.24 -9.07
CA ALA A 268 -23.18 80.74 -7.88
C ALA A 268 -23.31 79.23 -7.73
N ILE A 269 -24.53 78.70 -7.91
CA ILE A 269 -24.80 77.25 -7.86
C ILE A 269 -24.18 76.55 -9.06
N GLY A 270 -24.11 77.24 -10.20
CA GLY A 270 -23.59 76.74 -11.44
C GLY A 270 -24.64 76.03 -12.29
N LYS A 271 -24.44 76.08 -13.61
CA LYS A 271 -25.26 75.35 -14.59
C LYS A 271 -24.99 73.85 -14.49
N ASN A 272 -26.04 73.02 -14.46
CA ASN A 272 -25.94 71.57 -14.30
C ASN A 272 -25.16 71.15 -13.05
N ASN A 273 -25.52 71.69 -11.88
CA ASN A 273 -24.86 71.38 -10.62
C ASN A 273 -24.91 69.87 -10.34
N LYS A 274 -23.75 69.25 -10.16
CA LYS A 274 -23.61 67.78 -10.07
C LYS A 274 -24.32 67.20 -8.83
N ASP A 275 -24.20 67.86 -7.68
CA ASP A 275 -24.78 67.36 -6.43
C ASP A 275 -26.31 67.42 -6.48
N LEU A 276 -26.87 68.48 -7.06
CA LEU A 276 -28.31 68.56 -7.33
C LEU A 276 -28.76 67.49 -8.33
N LEU A 277 -28.01 67.27 -9.41
CA LEU A 277 -28.36 66.26 -10.41
C LEU A 277 -28.25 64.82 -9.88
N ASP A 278 -27.27 64.53 -9.03
CA ASP A 278 -27.07 63.19 -8.46
C ASP A 278 -28.23 62.78 -7.53
N ASN A 279 -28.93 63.72 -6.88
CA ASN A 279 -30.17 63.44 -6.12
C ASN A 279 -31.31 62.92 -7.02
N TRP A 280 -31.30 63.28 -8.31
CA TRP A 280 -32.31 62.88 -9.29
C TRP A 280 -31.83 61.73 -10.19
N ARG A 281 -30.63 61.20 -9.96
CA ARG A 281 -30.11 60.00 -10.62
C ARG A 281 -30.41 58.77 -9.79
N ILE A 282 -31.32 57.93 -10.28
CA ILE A 282 -31.62 56.62 -9.68
C ILE A 282 -30.38 55.71 -9.87
N SER A 283 -29.65 55.38 -8.79
CA SER A 283 -28.40 54.60 -8.84
C SER A 283 -28.57 53.17 -8.31
N ASP A 284 -28.18 52.17 -9.12
CA ASP A 284 -28.13 50.73 -8.80
C ASP A 284 -26.99 50.33 -7.80
N SER A 285 -26.14 51.27 -7.37
CA SER A 285 -24.77 50.97 -6.91
C SER A 285 -24.58 50.42 -5.48
N LYS A 286 -25.59 50.45 -4.60
CA LYS A 286 -25.42 50.04 -3.18
C LYS A 286 -25.47 48.53 -2.98
N TYR A 287 -26.19 47.81 -3.83
CA TYR A 287 -26.40 46.36 -3.69
C TYR A 287 -25.21 45.52 -4.18
N ASP A 288 -24.48 46.01 -5.19
CA ASP A 288 -23.35 45.29 -5.79
C ASP A 288 -22.19 45.07 -4.80
N ARG A 289 -22.00 45.97 -3.82
CA ARG A 289 -20.94 45.85 -2.82
C ARG A 289 -21.20 44.73 -1.80
N ILE A 290 -22.45 44.55 -1.38
CA ILE A 290 -22.80 43.53 -0.37
C ILE A 290 -22.72 42.14 -0.97
N LEU A 291 -23.24 41.95 -2.19
CA LEU A 291 -23.14 40.68 -2.89
C LEU A 291 -21.67 40.28 -3.12
N SER A 292 -20.83 41.23 -3.54
CA SER A 292 -19.40 40.97 -3.80
C SER A 292 -18.67 40.44 -2.54
N ALA A 293 -19.00 40.95 -1.36
CA ALA A 293 -18.41 40.48 -0.10
C ALA A 293 -18.83 39.04 0.25
N ILE A 294 -20.11 38.69 0.04
CA ILE A 294 -20.63 37.34 0.30
C ILE A 294 -19.97 36.32 -0.64
N PHE A 295 -19.88 36.65 -1.94
CA PHE A 295 -19.20 35.78 -2.91
C PHE A 295 -17.72 35.60 -2.60
N GLY A 296 -17.03 36.65 -2.16
CA GLY A 296 -15.64 36.57 -1.70
C GLY A 296 -15.48 35.60 -0.52
N GLY A 297 -16.39 35.64 0.46
CA GLY A 297 -16.39 34.72 1.59
C GLY A 297 -16.61 33.25 1.19
N ILE A 298 -17.59 32.99 0.31
CA ILE A 298 -17.86 31.64 -0.21
C ILE A 298 -16.67 31.10 -0.99
N PHE A 299 -16.01 31.94 -1.80
CA PHE A 299 -14.83 31.55 -2.57
C PHE A 299 -13.66 31.13 -1.67
N ILE A 300 -13.42 31.84 -0.56
CA ILE A 300 -12.38 31.49 0.41
C ILE A 300 -12.68 30.13 1.07
N ILE A 301 -13.93 29.88 1.48
CA ILE A 301 -14.34 28.59 2.06
C ILE A 301 -14.14 27.46 1.02
N PHE A 302 -14.53 27.69 -0.22
CA PHE A 302 -14.35 26.73 -1.31
C PHE A 302 -12.87 26.42 -1.56
N LEU A 303 -11.99 27.44 -1.55
CA LEU A 303 -10.55 27.26 -1.67
C LEU A 303 -9.98 26.43 -0.51
N PHE A 304 -10.48 26.66 0.72
CA PHE A 304 -10.09 25.88 1.89
C PHE A 304 -10.51 24.41 1.79
N ILE A 305 -11.71 24.14 1.28
CA ILE A 305 -12.21 22.79 1.00
C ILE A 305 -11.35 22.12 -0.07
N LEU A 306 -11.04 22.80 -1.17
CA LEU A 306 -10.15 22.29 -2.22
C LEU A 306 -8.75 21.94 -1.68
N LEU A 307 -8.16 22.81 -0.85
CA LEU A 307 -6.87 22.54 -0.20
C LEU A 307 -6.93 21.33 0.74
N ARG A 308 -8.03 21.17 1.49
CA ARG A 308 -8.24 19.98 2.34
C ARG A 308 -8.37 18.71 1.51
N PHE A 309 -9.15 18.73 0.42
CA PHE A 309 -9.26 17.60 -0.51
C PHE A 309 -7.90 17.24 -1.14
N TYR A 310 -7.12 18.23 -1.55
CA TYR A 310 -5.79 18.01 -2.11
C TYR A 310 -4.85 17.33 -1.10
N ARG A 311 -4.81 17.82 0.14
CA ARG A 311 -4.01 17.21 1.22
C ARG A 311 -4.46 15.78 1.54
N LEU A 312 -5.77 15.53 1.63
CA LEU A 312 -6.32 14.19 1.86
C LEU A 312 -5.92 13.22 0.76
N LYS A 313 -6.00 13.64 -0.51
CA LYS A 313 -5.60 12.82 -1.66
C LYS A 313 -4.10 12.46 -1.61
N GLN A 314 -3.24 13.40 -1.22
CA GLN A 314 -1.81 13.13 -1.03
C GLN A 314 -1.56 12.12 0.09
N ASN A 315 -2.22 12.27 1.24
CA ASN A 315 -2.07 11.36 2.36
C ASN A 315 -2.53 9.94 2.01
N ILE A 316 -3.68 9.79 1.35
CA ILE A 316 -4.17 8.48 0.89
C ILE A 316 -3.20 7.85 -0.10
N LYS A 317 -2.65 8.63 -1.04
CA LYS A 317 -1.66 8.11 -2.00
C LYS A 317 -0.40 7.60 -1.30
N LYS A 318 0.11 8.35 -0.32
CA LYS A 318 1.28 7.94 0.47
C LYS A 318 0.99 6.68 1.27
N GLN A 319 -0.14 6.65 1.98
CA GLN A 319 -0.55 5.49 2.79
C GLN A 319 -0.76 4.24 1.92
N ASN A 320 -1.41 4.38 0.76
CA ASN A 320 -1.57 3.26 -0.17
C ASN A 320 -0.22 2.72 -0.67
N ALA A 321 0.74 3.59 -0.96
CA ALA A 321 2.08 3.17 -1.38
C ALA A 321 2.83 2.45 -0.24
N GLU A 322 2.74 2.95 1.00
CA GLU A 322 3.32 2.31 2.18
C GLU A 322 2.69 0.93 2.44
N THR A 323 1.36 0.84 2.41
CA THR A 323 0.63 -0.42 2.57
C THR A 323 0.96 -1.40 1.45
N GLN A 324 1.04 -0.95 0.19
CA GLN A 324 1.44 -1.81 -0.93
C GLN A 324 2.87 -2.33 -0.77
N GLN A 325 3.80 -1.48 -0.32
CA GLN A 325 5.18 -1.91 -0.06
C GLN A 325 5.23 -2.93 1.09
N GLN A 326 4.44 -2.73 2.14
CA GLN A 326 4.33 -3.68 3.25
C GLN A 326 3.77 -5.02 2.78
N ILE A 327 2.66 -5.02 2.03
CA ILE A 327 2.07 -6.23 1.46
C ILE A 327 3.08 -6.94 0.55
N TRP A 328 3.79 -6.17 -0.29
CA TRP A 328 4.81 -6.73 -1.18
C TRP A 328 5.97 -7.35 -0.40
N ASN A 329 6.47 -6.69 0.63
CA ASN A 329 7.51 -7.23 1.50
C ASN A 329 7.04 -8.51 2.21
N GLN A 330 5.83 -8.51 2.78
CA GLN A 330 5.26 -9.69 3.47
C GLN A 330 5.05 -10.88 2.53
N ALA A 331 4.65 -10.62 1.28
CA ALA A 331 4.45 -11.68 0.31
C ALA A 331 5.75 -12.28 -0.25
N ASN A 332 6.87 -11.54 -0.20
CA ASN A 332 8.10 -11.90 -0.91
C ASN A 332 9.33 -12.15 -0.03
N PHE A 333 9.31 -11.76 1.25
CA PHE A 333 10.46 -11.90 2.15
C PHE A 333 10.10 -12.71 3.40
N ASP A 334 11.06 -13.46 3.90
CA ASP A 334 10.99 -14.12 5.20
C ASP A 334 11.05 -13.07 6.31
N HIS A 335 10.10 -13.13 7.24
CA HIS A 335 9.95 -12.14 8.30
C HIS A 335 11.11 -12.10 9.28
N LEU A 336 11.81 -13.23 9.47
CA LEU A 336 12.89 -13.33 10.44
C LEU A 336 14.22 -12.82 9.85
N THR A 337 14.59 -13.36 8.69
CA THR A 337 15.91 -13.11 8.07
C THR A 337 15.92 -11.96 7.07
N ASN A 338 14.74 -11.49 6.64
CA ASN A 338 14.58 -10.50 5.57
C ASN A 338 15.21 -10.91 4.23
N LEU A 339 15.45 -12.21 4.05
CA LEU A 339 15.80 -12.81 2.78
C LEU A 339 14.54 -13.06 1.94
N PRO A 340 14.64 -13.16 0.61
CA PRO A 340 13.61 -13.76 -0.23
C PRO A 340 13.02 -15.02 0.39
N ASN A 341 11.69 -15.10 0.41
CA ASN A 341 10.98 -16.32 0.80
C ASN A 341 10.87 -17.29 -0.38
N ARG A 342 10.27 -18.46 -0.16
CA ARG A 342 10.04 -19.48 -1.19
C ARG A 342 9.34 -18.93 -2.46
N HIS A 343 8.37 -18.02 -2.30
CA HIS A 343 7.65 -17.45 -3.43
C HIS A 343 8.55 -16.55 -4.30
N LEU A 344 9.27 -15.62 -3.68
CA LEU A 344 10.20 -14.76 -4.42
C LEU A 344 11.35 -15.57 -5.03
N LEU A 345 11.85 -16.60 -4.35
CA LEU A 345 12.87 -17.51 -4.86
C LEU A 345 12.43 -18.17 -6.17
N GLN A 346 11.22 -18.75 -6.21
CA GLN A 346 10.69 -19.40 -7.42
C GLN A 346 10.62 -18.40 -8.59
N ASN A 347 10.08 -17.20 -8.36
CA ASN A 347 10.04 -16.14 -9.37
C ASN A 347 11.44 -15.75 -9.87
N ARG A 348 12.45 -15.70 -8.96
CA ARG A 348 13.84 -15.38 -9.32
C ARG A 348 14.50 -16.51 -10.11
N LEU A 349 14.22 -17.76 -9.75
CA LEU A 349 14.75 -18.93 -10.44
C LEU A 349 14.15 -19.06 -11.86
N GLU A 350 12.87 -18.76 -12.04
CA GLU A 350 12.23 -18.68 -13.37
C GLU A 350 12.87 -17.60 -14.24
N GLN A 351 13.08 -16.39 -13.70
CA GLN A 351 13.76 -15.31 -14.41
C GLN A 351 15.21 -15.68 -14.77
N ALA A 352 15.91 -16.35 -13.86
CA ALA A 352 17.26 -16.86 -14.10
C ALA A 352 17.25 -17.89 -15.24
N LYS A 353 16.27 -18.81 -15.26
CA LYS A 353 16.09 -19.79 -16.34
C LYS A 353 15.89 -19.12 -17.70
N GLU A 354 14.96 -18.16 -17.81
CA GLU A 354 14.73 -17.43 -19.07
C GLU A 354 15.98 -16.68 -19.55
N ARG A 355 16.82 -16.24 -18.63
CA ARG A 355 18.11 -15.61 -18.94
C ARG A 355 19.17 -16.63 -19.35
N ALA A 356 19.26 -17.77 -18.67
CA ALA A 356 20.15 -18.87 -19.02
C ALA A 356 19.82 -19.43 -20.41
N ASP A 357 18.54 -19.65 -20.72
CA ASP A 357 18.07 -20.11 -22.04
C ASP A 357 18.51 -19.17 -23.18
N ARG A 358 18.58 -17.85 -22.91
CA ARG A 358 19.04 -16.85 -23.91
C ARG A 358 20.55 -16.70 -23.98
N SER A 359 21.22 -16.73 -22.84
CA SER A 359 22.67 -16.48 -22.73
C SER A 359 23.51 -17.74 -22.89
N GLN A 360 22.88 -18.92 -22.82
CA GLN A 360 23.52 -20.24 -22.79
C GLN A 360 24.53 -20.38 -21.65
N LEU A 361 24.31 -19.66 -20.54
CA LEU A 361 25.11 -19.77 -19.33
C LEU A 361 24.31 -20.55 -18.26
N PRO A 362 24.91 -21.58 -17.64
CA PRO A 362 24.24 -22.39 -16.64
C PRO A 362 23.89 -21.63 -15.35
N ILE A 363 22.99 -22.23 -14.57
CA ILE A 363 22.58 -21.77 -13.23
C ILE A 363 22.96 -22.85 -12.24
N GLY A 364 23.56 -22.46 -11.12
CA GLY A 364 23.80 -23.36 -10.00
C GLY A 364 22.78 -23.11 -8.90
N VAL A 365 22.22 -24.18 -8.35
CA VAL A 365 21.29 -24.12 -7.21
C VAL A 365 21.93 -24.87 -6.06
N LEU A 366 22.12 -24.17 -4.93
CA LEU A 366 22.66 -24.72 -3.70
C LEU A 366 21.51 -24.82 -2.69
N PHE A 367 21.22 -26.02 -2.21
CA PHE A 367 20.32 -26.27 -1.10
C PHE A 367 21.14 -26.47 0.16
N ILE A 368 20.93 -25.64 1.18
CA ILE A 368 21.77 -25.55 2.38
C ILE A 368 20.90 -25.84 3.59
N ASP A 369 21.32 -26.76 4.44
CA ASP A 369 20.66 -27.08 5.70
C ASP A 369 21.66 -26.99 6.86
N LEU A 370 21.23 -26.42 7.99
CA LEU A 370 22.08 -26.26 9.17
C LEU A 370 22.12 -27.55 10.01
N ASP A 371 23.32 -28.10 10.14
CA ASP A 371 23.54 -29.34 10.87
C ASP A 371 23.23 -29.17 12.36
N ASN A 372 22.40 -30.07 12.90
CA ASN A 372 22.04 -30.13 14.31
C ASN A 372 21.36 -28.85 14.86
N PHE A 373 20.77 -27.99 14.02
CA PHE A 373 20.08 -26.78 14.46
C PHE A 373 18.99 -27.05 15.50
N LYS A 374 18.28 -28.18 15.38
CA LYS A 374 17.30 -28.61 16.39
C LYS A 374 17.90 -28.75 17.79
N LYS A 375 19.14 -29.27 17.93
CA LYS A 375 19.82 -29.38 19.23
C LYS A 375 20.04 -28.01 19.86
N VAL A 376 20.34 -26.99 19.06
CA VAL A 376 20.48 -25.61 19.54
C VAL A 376 19.15 -25.08 20.08
N ASN A 377 18.05 -25.33 19.35
CA ASN A 377 16.72 -24.96 19.82
C ASN A 377 16.32 -25.67 21.11
N ASP A 378 16.59 -26.98 21.19
CA ASP A 378 16.22 -27.80 22.35
C ASP A 378 17.04 -27.42 23.59
N GLN A 379 18.31 -27.01 23.42
CA GLN A 379 19.20 -26.65 24.53
C GLN A 379 19.08 -25.18 24.97
N SER A 380 18.89 -24.26 24.02
CA SER A 380 19.00 -22.80 24.26
C SER A 380 17.71 -22.02 23.98
N GLY A 381 16.67 -22.72 23.54
CA GLY A 381 15.36 -22.16 23.22
C GLY A 381 15.28 -21.51 21.84
N HIS A 382 14.06 -21.43 21.30
CA HIS A 382 13.78 -20.91 19.96
C HIS A 382 14.25 -19.46 19.74
N SER A 383 14.27 -18.61 20.77
CA SER A 383 14.75 -17.23 20.62
C SER A 383 16.24 -17.15 20.26
N VAL A 384 17.06 -18.08 20.74
CA VAL A 384 18.48 -18.16 20.37
C VAL A 384 18.61 -18.72 18.95
N GLY A 385 17.84 -19.74 18.61
CA GLY A 385 17.78 -20.27 17.24
C GLY A 385 17.40 -19.21 16.21
N ASP A 386 16.43 -18.36 16.51
CA ASP A 386 16.01 -17.26 15.62
C ASP A 386 17.15 -16.26 15.36
N LYS A 387 17.92 -15.90 16.39
CA LYS A 387 19.10 -15.03 16.24
C LYS A 387 20.21 -15.71 15.44
N LEU A 388 20.39 -17.01 15.63
CA LEU A 388 21.35 -17.81 14.87
C LEU A 388 21.00 -17.82 13.38
N LEU A 389 19.73 -18.03 13.03
CA LEU A 389 19.24 -18.00 11.65
C LEU A 389 19.47 -16.63 10.99
N ILE A 390 19.25 -15.53 11.72
CA ILE A 390 19.54 -14.17 11.23
C ILE A 390 21.03 -14.01 10.91
N GLU A 391 21.92 -14.54 11.75
CA GLU A 391 23.35 -14.40 11.53
C GLU A 391 23.86 -15.32 10.42
N VAL A 392 23.33 -16.53 10.31
CA VAL A 392 23.57 -17.44 9.18
C VAL A 392 23.17 -16.78 7.86
N ALA A 393 21.98 -16.18 7.81
CA ALA A 393 21.49 -15.47 6.62
C ALA A 393 22.48 -14.38 6.15
N LYS A 394 23.05 -13.61 7.09
CA LYS A 394 24.07 -12.60 6.77
C LYS A 394 25.35 -13.23 6.24
N ARG A 395 25.86 -14.29 6.89
CA ARG A 395 27.09 -14.97 6.49
C ARG A 395 26.99 -15.56 5.08
N ILE A 396 25.89 -16.25 4.78
CA ILE A 396 25.62 -16.76 3.43
C ILE A 396 25.57 -15.60 2.42
N SER A 397 24.87 -14.51 2.75
CA SER A 397 24.71 -13.35 1.85
C SER A 397 26.04 -12.65 1.53
N VAL A 398 27.00 -12.62 2.46
CA VAL A 398 28.34 -12.03 2.24
C VAL A 398 29.21 -12.93 1.36
N CYS A 399 28.97 -14.24 1.36
CA CYS A 399 29.72 -15.20 0.53
C CYS A 399 29.32 -15.14 -0.95
N ILE A 400 28.17 -14.56 -1.27
CA ILE A 400 27.61 -14.53 -2.63
C ILE A 400 27.63 -13.12 -3.22
N ARG A 401 27.64 -13.03 -4.56
CA ARG A 401 27.62 -11.74 -5.27
C ARG A 401 26.20 -11.17 -5.34
N SER A 402 26.09 -9.85 -5.54
CA SER A 402 24.80 -9.14 -5.61
C SER A 402 23.87 -9.56 -6.75
N GLY A 403 24.39 -10.26 -7.77
CA GLY A 403 23.60 -10.80 -8.88
C GLY A 403 22.96 -12.16 -8.58
N ASP A 404 23.39 -12.82 -7.51
CA ASP A 404 22.86 -14.11 -7.08
C ASP A 404 21.77 -13.91 -6.03
N THR A 405 20.93 -14.92 -5.83
CA THR A 405 19.80 -14.84 -4.90
C THR A 405 20.01 -15.81 -3.74
N THR A 406 20.12 -15.31 -2.51
CA THR A 406 19.94 -16.11 -1.30
C THR A 406 18.50 -16.02 -0.84
N ALA A 407 17.89 -17.13 -0.47
CA ALA A 407 16.55 -17.22 0.08
C ALA A 407 16.54 -18.12 1.31
N ARG A 408 15.59 -17.90 2.22
CA ARG A 408 15.26 -18.88 3.26
C ARG A 408 14.06 -19.68 2.79
N PHE A 409 14.24 -20.98 2.63
CA PHE A 409 13.19 -21.86 2.06
C PHE A 409 12.16 -22.24 3.12
N GLY A 410 12.62 -22.45 4.36
CA GLY A 410 11.81 -22.73 5.54
C GLY A 410 12.69 -23.26 6.67
N GLY A 411 12.27 -23.15 7.94
CA GLY A 411 13.04 -23.71 9.06
C GLY A 411 14.50 -23.25 9.09
N ASP A 412 15.41 -24.22 9.03
CA ASP A 412 16.87 -24.11 8.95
C ASP A 412 17.44 -24.27 7.54
N GLU A 413 16.58 -24.22 6.52
CA GLU A 413 16.94 -24.41 5.11
C GLU A 413 17.08 -23.08 4.36
N PHE A 414 18.19 -22.95 3.64
CA PHE A 414 18.52 -21.80 2.79
C PHE A 414 18.80 -22.27 1.37
N ILE A 415 18.47 -21.44 0.38
CA ILE A 415 18.75 -21.74 -1.02
C ILE A 415 19.52 -20.57 -1.63
N VAL A 416 20.57 -20.90 -2.38
CA VAL A 416 21.34 -19.93 -3.17
C VAL A 416 21.20 -20.28 -4.65
N VAL A 417 20.77 -19.30 -5.45
CA VAL A 417 20.70 -19.39 -6.91
C VAL A 417 21.80 -18.53 -7.50
N MET A 418 22.77 -19.17 -8.15
CA MET A 418 23.88 -18.54 -8.84
C MET A 418 23.63 -18.54 -10.35
N SER A 419 23.32 -17.39 -10.93
CA SER A 419 23.04 -17.28 -12.38
C SER A 419 24.31 -17.08 -13.21
N ASP A 420 24.23 -17.05 -14.55
CA ASP A 420 25.34 -16.65 -15.44
C ASP A 420 26.70 -17.30 -15.11
N LEU A 421 26.72 -18.60 -14.78
CA LEU A 421 27.94 -19.31 -14.44
C LEU A 421 28.80 -19.49 -15.68
N LYS A 422 30.06 -19.07 -15.63
CA LYS A 422 31.03 -19.30 -16.71
C LYS A 422 31.80 -20.59 -16.54
N GLU A 423 32.06 -20.97 -15.28
CA GLU A 423 32.88 -22.12 -14.90
C GLU A 423 32.29 -22.78 -13.65
N ILE A 424 32.22 -24.11 -13.65
CA ILE A 424 31.70 -24.92 -12.53
C ILE A 424 32.54 -24.71 -11.26
N PHE A 425 33.84 -24.45 -11.40
CA PHE A 425 34.75 -24.14 -10.28
C PHE A 425 34.29 -22.92 -9.45
N SER A 426 33.48 -22.02 -10.03
CA SER A 426 32.88 -20.92 -9.28
C SER A 426 31.84 -21.38 -8.25
N LEU A 427 31.13 -22.49 -8.51
CA LEU A 427 30.17 -23.08 -7.57
C LEU A 427 30.88 -23.74 -6.39
N GLU A 428 31.92 -24.54 -6.66
CA GLU A 428 32.71 -25.20 -5.63
C GLU A 428 33.32 -24.20 -4.65
N ASN A 429 33.90 -23.12 -5.18
CA ASN A 429 34.45 -22.04 -4.36
C ASN A 429 33.39 -21.36 -3.48
N SER A 430 32.19 -21.13 -4.01
CA SER A 430 31.09 -20.56 -3.21
C SER A 430 30.64 -21.51 -2.12
N CYS A 431 30.52 -22.81 -2.40
CA CYS A 431 30.18 -23.81 -1.39
C CYS A 431 31.22 -23.85 -0.27
N GLN A 432 32.51 -23.92 -0.61
CA GLN A 432 33.60 -23.93 0.37
C GLN A 432 33.62 -22.64 1.20
N LYS A 433 33.43 -21.47 0.57
CA LYS A 433 33.32 -20.19 1.29
C LYS A 433 32.17 -20.20 2.29
N ILE A 434 30.98 -20.61 1.86
CA ILE A 434 29.80 -20.70 2.73
C ILE A 434 30.06 -21.62 3.92
N LEU A 435 30.57 -22.83 3.68
CA LEU A 435 30.91 -23.79 4.75
C LEU A 435 31.91 -23.20 5.74
N SER A 436 33.01 -22.62 5.25
CA SER A 436 34.04 -22.01 6.08
C SER A 436 33.56 -20.81 6.90
N GLU A 437 32.58 -20.06 6.38
CA GLU A 437 31.99 -18.92 7.09
C GLU A 437 31.00 -19.37 8.15
N ILE A 438 30.21 -20.42 7.89
CA ILE A 438 29.29 -21.01 8.86
C ILE A 438 30.05 -21.70 9.99
N GLU A 439 31.17 -22.37 9.72
CA GLU A 439 31.99 -23.08 10.72
C GLU A 439 32.56 -22.15 11.81
N LYS A 440 32.71 -20.86 11.53
CA LYS A 440 33.13 -19.86 12.54
C LYS A 440 32.11 -19.79 13.69
N PRO A 441 32.54 -19.56 14.93
CA PRO A 441 31.62 -19.47 16.07
C PRO A 441 30.61 -18.31 15.91
N PHE A 442 29.37 -18.53 16.32
CA PHE A 442 28.32 -17.51 16.38
C PHE A 442 28.23 -16.95 17.80
N SER A 443 28.48 -15.65 17.96
CA SER A 443 28.32 -14.99 19.26
C SER A 443 26.88 -14.49 19.42
N ILE A 444 26.11 -15.11 20.31
CA ILE A 444 24.70 -14.77 20.56
C ILE A 444 24.52 -14.54 22.06
N ASN A 445 24.12 -13.34 22.45
CA ASN A 445 23.95 -12.94 23.86
C ASN A 445 25.20 -13.13 24.76
N GLY A 446 26.41 -13.21 24.16
CA GLY A 446 27.66 -13.43 24.89
C GLY A 446 28.16 -14.88 24.88
N ASP A 447 27.30 -15.83 24.52
CA ASP A 447 27.67 -17.25 24.37
C ASP A 447 28.15 -17.55 22.94
N LEU A 448 28.98 -18.59 22.80
CA LEU A 448 29.49 -19.04 21.51
C LEU A 448 28.80 -20.34 21.08
N PHE A 449 28.20 -20.32 19.89
CA PHE A 449 27.57 -21.48 19.26
C PHE A 449 28.38 -21.95 18.06
N TYR A 450 28.52 -23.26 17.94
CA TYR A 450 29.20 -23.91 16.82
C TYR A 450 28.18 -24.76 16.07
N ILE A 451 27.94 -24.41 14.81
CA ILE A 451 27.11 -25.17 13.88
C ILE A 451 27.86 -25.33 12.56
N SER A 452 27.51 -26.35 11.80
CA SER A 452 27.96 -26.54 10.42
C SER A 452 26.76 -26.53 9.48
N ALA A 453 27.01 -26.67 8.18
CA ALA A 453 25.95 -26.84 7.21
C ALA A 453 26.28 -27.97 6.22
N SER A 454 25.24 -28.59 5.69
CA SER A 454 25.33 -29.54 4.59
C SER A 454 24.73 -28.89 3.34
N ILE A 455 25.43 -28.99 2.21
CA ILE A 455 25.04 -28.32 0.95
C ILE A 455 24.84 -29.35 -0.16
N GLY A 456 23.72 -29.26 -0.87
CA GLY A 456 23.48 -30.00 -2.11
C GLY A 456 23.50 -29.08 -3.29
N VAL A 457 24.13 -29.50 -4.38
CA VAL A 457 24.37 -28.64 -5.56
C VAL A 457 23.79 -29.28 -6.81
N THR A 458 23.01 -28.50 -7.56
CA THR A 458 22.54 -28.87 -8.90
C THR A 458 22.85 -27.78 -9.92
N ILE A 459 22.88 -28.17 -11.20
CA ILE A 459 23.26 -27.34 -12.33
C ILE A 459 22.17 -27.42 -13.40
N TYR A 460 21.58 -26.27 -13.74
CA TYR A 460 20.72 -26.13 -14.90
C TYR A 460 21.55 -25.75 -16.14
N PRO A 461 21.31 -26.35 -17.31
CA PRO A 461 20.28 -27.35 -17.61
C PRO A 461 20.72 -28.82 -17.42
N ASP A 462 21.98 -29.07 -17.04
CA ASP A 462 22.61 -30.39 -17.08
C ASP A 462 21.88 -31.45 -16.24
N ASP A 463 21.41 -31.08 -15.04
CA ASP A 463 20.74 -32.02 -14.12
C ASP A 463 19.22 -32.14 -14.37
N SER A 464 18.54 -31.05 -14.74
CA SER A 464 17.13 -31.08 -15.17
C SER A 464 16.73 -29.76 -15.85
N HIS A 465 15.81 -29.86 -16.82
CA HIS A 465 15.14 -28.71 -17.41
C HIS A 465 13.94 -28.20 -16.60
N ASN A 466 13.48 -28.96 -15.60
CA ASN A 466 12.38 -28.62 -14.72
C ASN A 466 12.92 -28.04 -13.39
N LEU A 467 12.53 -26.81 -13.06
CA LEU A 467 13.03 -26.09 -11.88
C LEU A 467 12.61 -26.74 -10.55
N GLU A 468 11.42 -27.38 -10.50
CA GLU A 468 10.98 -28.09 -9.30
C GLU A 468 11.82 -29.36 -9.06
N GLU A 469 12.14 -30.09 -10.14
CA GLU A 469 13.06 -31.23 -10.07
C GLU A 469 14.45 -30.80 -9.67
N LEU A 470 14.96 -29.68 -10.21
CA LEU A 470 16.27 -29.15 -9.89
C LEU A 470 16.43 -28.83 -8.39
N LEU A 471 15.39 -28.28 -7.77
CA LEU A 471 15.34 -28.04 -6.32
C LEU A 471 15.27 -29.35 -5.53
N SER A 472 14.47 -30.31 -5.99
CA SER A 472 14.38 -31.66 -5.38
C SER A 472 15.70 -32.43 -5.45
N TYR A 473 16.43 -32.32 -6.55
CA TYR A 473 17.74 -32.94 -6.74
C TYR A 473 18.80 -32.29 -5.86
N ALA A 474 18.73 -30.97 -5.65
CA ALA A 474 19.61 -30.26 -4.73
C ALA A 474 19.34 -30.70 -3.27
N ASP A 475 18.08 -30.85 -2.87
CA ASP A 475 17.71 -31.40 -1.56
C ASP A 475 18.25 -32.83 -1.37
N GLN A 476 18.10 -33.70 -2.36
CA GLN A 476 18.64 -35.07 -2.31
C GLN A 476 20.17 -35.09 -2.18
N ALA A 477 20.87 -34.22 -2.91
CA ALA A 477 22.32 -34.10 -2.80
C ALA A 477 22.75 -33.56 -1.42
N MET A 478 22.02 -32.59 -0.86
CA MET A 478 22.25 -32.05 0.48
C MET A 478 22.08 -33.15 1.54
N TYR A 479 21.07 -33.98 1.36
CA TYR A 479 20.82 -35.10 2.25
C TYR A 479 21.96 -36.15 2.19
N GLU A 480 22.48 -36.46 1.01
CA GLU A 480 23.67 -37.32 0.89
C GLU A 480 24.93 -36.67 1.48
N ALA A 481 25.08 -35.33 1.41
CA ALA A 481 26.14 -34.62 2.12
C ALA A 481 26.04 -34.84 3.65
N LYS A 482 24.84 -34.85 4.23
CA LYS A 482 24.63 -35.16 5.65
C LYS A 482 25.10 -36.58 6.01
N LYS A 483 24.77 -37.57 5.17
CA LYS A 483 25.17 -38.98 5.38
C LYS A 483 26.67 -39.19 5.31
N LEU A 484 27.35 -38.52 4.39
CA LEU A 484 28.79 -38.65 4.21
C LEU A 484 29.61 -37.98 5.33
N GLY A 485 28.96 -37.40 6.35
CA GLY A 485 29.62 -36.89 7.55
C GLY A 485 29.35 -35.42 7.85
N ARG A 486 28.34 -34.80 7.21
CA ARG A 486 27.97 -33.38 7.39
C ARG A 486 29.13 -32.41 7.07
N ASN A 487 28.91 -31.11 7.30
CA ASN A 487 29.89 -30.03 7.05
C ASN A 487 30.58 -30.13 5.68
N ARG A 488 29.81 -30.39 4.63
CA ARG A 488 30.31 -30.59 3.27
C ARG A 488 29.28 -30.25 2.23
N PHE A 489 29.71 -30.17 0.99
CA PHE A 489 28.82 -30.07 -0.15
C PHE A 489 28.88 -31.34 -0.99
N GLN A 490 27.80 -31.64 -1.71
CA GLN A 490 27.69 -32.76 -2.64
C GLN A 490 26.99 -32.29 -3.90
N PHE A 491 27.58 -32.58 -5.06
CA PHE A 491 26.88 -32.40 -6.34
C PHE A 491 25.89 -33.53 -6.54
N PHE A 492 24.77 -33.20 -7.15
CA PHE A 492 23.82 -34.18 -7.63
C PHE A 492 24.45 -35.09 -8.67
N THR A 493 24.04 -36.36 -8.65
CA THR A 493 24.35 -37.37 -9.65
C THR A 493 23.14 -38.29 -9.80
N ASP A 494 22.98 -38.93 -10.96
CA ASP A 494 21.91 -39.91 -11.17
C ASP A 494 21.91 -41.04 -10.11
N SER A 495 23.10 -41.42 -9.62
CA SER A 495 23.23 -42.43 -8.56
C SER A 495 22.60 -41.99 -7.23
N ILE A 496 22.68 -40.70 -6.89
CA ILE A 496 22.01 -40.12 -5.71
C ILE A 496 20.49 -40.22 -5.88
N GLN A 497 19.97 -39.91 -7.08
CA GLN A 497 18.54 -40.02 -7.36
C GLN A 497 18.03 -41.46 -7.22
N VAL A 498 18.73 -42.41 -7.83
CA VAL A 498 18.38 -43.84 -7.75
C VAL A 498 18.42 -44.33 -6.30
N ALA A 499 19.43 -43.95 -5.53
CA ALA A 499 19.54 -44.29 -4.11
C ALA A 499 18.39 -43.72 -3.29
N SER A 500 18.03 -42.45 -3.50
CA SER A 500 16.90 -41.78 -2.84
C SER A 500 15.56 -42.47 -3.14
N HIS A 501 15.30 -42.80 -4.41
CA HIS A 501 14.10 -43.55 -4.79
C HIS A 501 14.07 -44.96 -4.22
N LYS A 502 15.18 -45.70 -4.25
CA LYS A 502 15.30 -47.02 -3.62
C LYS A 502 14.94 -46.93 -2.13
N ARG A 503 15.44 -45.90 -1.45
CA ARG A 503 15.20 -45.66 -0.02
C ARG A 503 13.74 -45.39 0.31
N LEU A 504 13.10 -44.48 -0.43
CA LEU A 504 11.68 -44.16 -0.26
C LEU A 504 10.82 -45.42 -0.48
N SER A 505 11.15 -46.19 -1.53
CA SER A 505 10.45 -47.43 -1.84
C SER A 505 10.61 -48.46 -0.70
N ILE A 506 11.83 -48.69 -0.20
CA ILE A 506 12.07 -49.62 0.93
C ILE A 506 11.33 -49.15 2.19
N THR A 507 11.37 -47.85 2.51
CA THR A 507 10.67 -47.30 3.70
C THR A 507 9.16 -47.52 3.62
N ASN A 508 8.57 -47.31 2.45
CA ASN A 508 7.13 -47.53 2.23
C ASN A 508 6.75 -49.01 2.29
N ASP A 509 7.58 -49.89 1.72
CA ASP A 509 7.33 -51.34 1.73
C ASP A 509 7.46 -51.90 3.16
N MET A 510 8.40 -51.37 3.97
CA MET A 510 8.66 -51.82 5.34
C MET A 510 7.45 -51.63 6.26
N ARG A 511 6.69 -50.54 6.08
CA ARG A 511 5.44 -50.28 6.82
C ARG A 511 4.38 -51.37 6.60
N LYS A 512 4.39 -52.01 5.42
CA LYS A 512 3.49 -53.13 5.09
C LYS A 512 4.07 -54.47 5.54
N ALA A 513 5.39 -54.63 5.41
CA ALA A 513 6.12 -55.86 5.70
C ALA A 513 5.87 -56.43 7.12
N LEU A 514 5.79 -55.57 8.13
CA LEU A 514 5.47 -55.98 9.51
C LEU A 514 4.09 -56.64 9.64
N LYS A 515 3.08 -56.13 8.90
CA LYS A 515 1.71 -56.67 8.92
C LYS A 515 1.57 -57.91 8.04
N GLU A 516 2.34 -57.97 6.97
CA GLU A 516 2.30 -59.05 5.97
C GLU A 516 3.27 -60.20 6.28
N GLN A 517 3.87 -60.24 7.48
CA GLN A 517 4.75 -61.32 7.94
C GLN A 517 5.94 -61.58 7.02
N GLN A 518 6.53 -60.53 6.45
CA GLN A 518 7.63 -60.64 5.50
C GLN A 518 9.01 -60.73 6.17
N PHE A 519 9.10 -60.56 7.49
CA PHE A 519 10.34 -60.69 8.25
C PHE A 519 10.51 -62.13 8.78
N VAL A 520 11.74 -62.61 8.79
CA VAL A 520 12.13 -63.90 9.34
C VAL A 520 13.45 -63.77 10.11
N LEU A 521 13.70 -64.67 11.07
CA LEU A 521 14.97 -64.72 11.79
C LEU A 521 15.84 -65.86 11.25
N TYR A 522 17.10 -65.54 11.04
CA TYR A 522 18.17 -66.50 10.76
C TYR A 522 19.05 -66.58 12.00
N TYR A 523 19.64 -67.73 12.25
CA TYR A 523 20.44 -68.02 13.42
C TYR A 523 21.86 -68.35 13.00
N GLN A 524 22.85 -67.71 13.63
CA GLN A 524 24.25 -68.06 13.44
C GLN A 524 24.82 -68.61 14.75
N PRO A 525 25.45 -69.81 14.74
CA PRO A 525 26.01 -70.39 15.95
C PRO A 525 27.22 -69.61 16.45
N ILE A 526 27.32 -69.50 17.77
CA ILE A 526 28.48 -69.01 18.49
C ILE A 526 29.07 -70.20 19.26
N ILE A 527 30.31 -70.56 18.92
CA ILE A 527 30.98 -71.78 19.36
C ILE A 527 31.89 -71.46 20.54
N CYS A 528 31.85 -72.28 21.59
CA CYS A 528 32.88 -72.21 22.63
C CYS A 528 34.19 -72.79 22.07
N LEU A 529 35.23 -71.96 21.96
CA LEU A 529 36.47 -72.36 21.30
C LEU A 529 37.23 -73.45 22.08
N LYS A 530 37.04 -73.51 23.40
CA LYS A 530 37.68 -74.51 24.28
C LYS A 530 37.17 -75.93 24.09
N ASN A 531 35.86 -76.12 23.83
CA ASN A 531 35.24 -77.45 23.78
C ASN A 531 34.45 -77.71 22.49
N SER A 532 34.48 -76.75 21.55
CA SER A 532 33.80 -76.80 20.26
C SER A 532 32.29 -77.09 20.35
N LYS A 533 31.61 -76.70 21.44
CA LYS A 533 30.15 -76.84 21.57
C LYS A 533 29.44 -75.56 21.12
N ILE A 534 28.29 -75.72 20.45
CA ILE A 534 27.33 -74.64 20.21
C ILE A 534 26.55 -74.45 21.51
N LEU A 535 26.87 -73.39 22.25
CA LEU A 535 26.14 -73.02 23.46
C LEU A 535 25.27 -71.77 23.26
N LYS A 536 25.49 -71.08 22.14
CA LYS A 536 24.94 -69.77 21.86
C LYS A 536 24.62 -69.62 20.38
N ALA A 537 23.70 -68.72 20.05
CA ALA A 537 23.50 -68.26 18.68
C ALA A 537 23.09 -66.80 18.66
N GLU A 538 23.30 -66.14 17.53
CA GLU A 538 22.82 -64.79 17.26
C GLU A 538 21.58 -64.81 16.37
N ALA A 539 20.53 -64.11 16.78
CA ALA A 539 19.31 -63.90 16.00
C ALA A 539 19.48 -62.72 15.04
N LEU A 540 19.49 -63.04 13.74
CA LEU A 540 19.75 -62.11 12.66
C LEU A 540 18.51 -61.96 11.78
N ILE A 541 17.91 -60.78 11.79
CA ILE A 541 16.71 -60.50 10.99
C ILE A 541 17.00 -60.55 9.49
N ARG A 542 16.06 -61.08 8.71
CA ARG A 542 16.03 -61.04 7.25
C ARG A 542 14.66 -60.55 6.77
N TRP A 543 14.65 -59.76 5.71
CA TRP A 543 13.41 -59.33 5.08
C TRP A 543 13.21 -60.06 3.75
N MET A 544 12.20 -60.95 3.74
CA MET A 544 11.76 -61.70 2.57
C MET A 544 10.71 -60.88 1.80
N HIS A 545 11.16 -59.97 0.94
CA HIS A 545 10.23 -59.16 0.15
C HIS A 545 9.68 -59.98 -1.04
N PRO A 546 8.35 -59.99 -1.29
CA PRO A 546 7.72 -60.86 -2.30
C PRO A 546 8.22 -60.61 -3.74
N ILE A 547 8.48 -59.34 -4.09
CA ILE A 547 8.95 -58.95 -5.43
C ILE A 547 10.48 -58.79 -5.49
N LYS A 548 11.09 -58.11 -4.50
CA LYS A 548 12.52 -57.74 -4.48
C LYS A 548 13.45 -58.83 -3.95
N GLY A 549 12.92 -59.96 -3.48
CA GLY A 549 13.71 -61.02 -2.85
C GLY A 549 14.22 -60.64 -1.46
N ILE A 550 15.38 -61.15 -1.07
CA ILE A 550 15.97 -60.89 0.25
C ILE A 550 16.55 -59.47 0.27
N ILE A 551 16.01 -58.60 1.13
CA ILE A 551 16.56 -57.27 1.36
C ILE A 551 17.55 -57.34 2.53
N SER A 552 18.75 -56.81 2.33
CA SER A 552 19.82 -56.81 3.32
C SER A 552 19.45 -55.98 4.56
N PRO A 553 19.75 -56.43 5.79
CA PRO A 553 19.62 -55.62 7.00
C PRO A 553 20.32 -54.26 6.91
N LEU A 554 21.46 -54.19 6.22
CA LEU A 554 22.19 -52.93 5.98
C LEU A 554 21.38 -51.93 5.14
N ASP A 555 20.45 -52.40 4.31
CA ASP A 555 19.60 -51.55 3.46
C ASP A 555 18.35 -51.04 4.20
N PHE A 556 17.81 -51.76 5.19
CA PHE A 556 16.53 -51.41 5.83
C PHE A 556 16.60 -51.05 7.31
N ILE A 557 17.58 -51.52 8.09
CA ILE A 557 17.71 -51.17 9.51
C ILE A 557 17.95 -49.66 9.68
N PRO A 558 18.89 -49.01 8.96
CA PRO A 558 19.08 -47.56 9.07
C PRO A 558 17.79 -46.78 8.75
N LEU A 559 17.00 -47.28 7.80
CA LEU A 559 15.73 -46.65 7.43
C LEU A 559 14.67 -46.84 8.51
N ALA A 560 14.68 -47.99 9.19
CA ALA A 560 13.78 -48.26 10.30
C ALA A 560 14.10 -47.33 11.49
N GLU A 561 15.37 -47.05 11.74
CA GLU A 561 15.81 -46.09 12.74
C GLU A 561 15.36 -44.68 12.39
N GLU A 562 15.66 -44.20 11.18
CA GLU A 562 15.29 -42.87 10.68
C GLU A 562 13.76 -42.65 10.70
N SER A 563 12.99 -43.68 10.36
CA SER A 563 11.53 -43.60 10.29
C SER A 563 10.82 -43.94 11.60
N GLY A 564 11.57 -44.29 12.66
CA GLY A 564 11.04 -44.74 13.95
C GLY A 564 10.39 -46.14 13.97
N LEU A 565 10.41 -46.88 12.86
CA LEU A 565 9.86 -48.23 12.74
C LEU A 565 10.72 -49.29 13.46
N ILE A 566 11.96 -48.94 13.83
CA ILE A 566 12.87 -49.82 14.55
C ILE A 566 12.28 -50.36 15.86
N ASN A 567 11.42 -49.58 16.53
CA ASN A 567 10.77 -50.00 17.77
C ASN A 567 9.77 -51.13 17.54
N GLU A 568 8.90 -51.01 16.53
CA GLU A 568 7.95 -52.06 16.16
C GLU A 568 8.68 -53.31 15.66
N LEU A 569 9.76 -53.11 14.89
CA LEU A 569 10.60 -54.19 14.40
C LEU A 569 11.30 -54.92 15.55
N GLY A 570 11.86 -54.20 16.51
CA GLY A 570 12.50 -54.77 17.70
C GLY A 570 11.53 -55.60 18.55
N LYS A 571 10.29 -55.12 18.74
CA LYS A 571 9.22 -55.91 19.39
C LYS A 571 8.94 -57.21 18.63
N TRP A 572 8.87 -57.16 17.31
CA TRP A 572 8.64 -58.35 16.49
C TRP A 572 9.81 -59.34 16.60
N VAL A 573 11.06 -58.86 16.49
CA VAL A 573 12.29 -59.67 16.64
C VAL A 573 12.32 -60.36 17.98
N PHE A 574 12.07 -59.63 19.07
CA PHE A 574 12.09 -60.20 20.41
C PHE A 574 11.03 -61.30 20.60
N ASN A 575 9.79 -61.03 20.18
CA ASN A 575 8.71 -62.02 20.28
C ASN A 575 8.99 -63.28 19.46
N GLN A 576 9.58 -63.15 18.27
CA GLN A 576 9.95 -64.31 17.45
C GLN A 576 11.15 -65.05 18.06
N SER A 577 12.14 -64.32 18.56
CA SER A 577 13.32 -64.88 19.25
C SER A 577 12.94 -65.68 20.48
N LEU A 578 11.96 -65.22 21.27
CA LEU A 578 11.45 -65.99 22.42
C LEU A 578 10.80 -67.31 22.01
N LYS A 579 10.01 -67.32 20.94
CA LYS A 579 9.39 -68.55 20.43
C LYS A 579 10.43 -69.54 19.93
N ASP A 580 11.41 -69.05 19.19
CA ASP A 580 12.44 -69.88 18.59
C ASP A 580 13.42 -70.38 19.67
N LEU A 581 13.71 -69.58 20.69
CA LEU A 581 14.53 -69.97 21.84
C LEU A 581 13.95 -71.17 22.60
N LEU A 582 12.63 -71.25 22.77
CA LEU A 582 12.01 -72.42 23.42
C LEU A 582 12.30 -73.70 22.63
N LEU A 583 12.10 -73.66 21.31
CA LEU A 583 12.37 -74.81 20.43
C LEU A 583 13.86 -75.17 20.42
N ILE A 584 14.73 -74.17 20.40
CA ILE A 584 16.18 -74.38 20.47
C ILE A 584 16.57 -75.08 21.77
N ARG A 585 16.03 -74.64 22.92
CA ARG A 585 16.37 -75.23 24.23
C ARG A 585 15.86 -76.65 24.40
N GLU A 586 14.72 -76.99 23.79
CA GLU A 586 14.23 -78.37 23.76
C GLU A 586 15.18 -79.32 23.01
N ASN A 587 15.90 -78.83 22.00
CA ASN A 587 16.77 -79.66 21.14
C ASN A 587 18.26 -79.60 21.52
N LEU A 588 18.78 -78.42 21.87
CA LEU A 588 20.22 -78.18 22.11
C LEU A 588 20.58 -78.03 23.60
N GLY A 589 19.58 -78.00 24.49
CA GLY A 589 19.77 -78.02 25.94
C GLY A 589 19.22 -76.80 26.66
N SER A 590 18.92 -76.97 27.95
CA SER A 590 18.32 -75.93 28.79
C SER A 590 19.20 -74.70 28.97
N ASP A 591 20.51 -74.81 28.80
CA ASP A 591 21.45 -73.73 29.11
C ASP A 591 21.82 -72.90 27.87
N PHE A 592 21.11 -73.11 26.75
CA PHE A 592 21.35 -72.39 25.50
C PHE A 592 20.96 -70.91 25.62
N GLN A 593 21.83 -70.03 25.09
CA GLN A 593 21.62 -68.58 25.10
C GLN A 593 21.45 -68.02 23.69
N LEU A 594 20.50 -67.10 23.52
CA LEU A 594 20.25 -66.42 22.26
C LEU A 594 20.59 -64.94 22.37
N SER A 595 21.48 -64.48 21.50
CA SER A 595 21.85 -63.08 21.34
C SER A 595 20.86 -62.33 20.45
N ILE A 596 20.40 -61.16 20.90
CA ILE A 596 19.46 -60.28 20.19
C ILE A 596 20.05 -58.87 20.11
N ASN A 597 20.20 -58.36 18.88
CA ASN A 597 20.65 -57.00 18.62
C ASN A 597 19.60 -55.95 18.98
N VAL A 598 20.04 -54.88 19.65
CA VAL A 598 19.20 -53.72 20.02
C VAL A 598 19.82 -52.45 19.45
N SER A 599 19.03 -51.74 18.64
CA SER A 599 19.41 -50.45 18.10
C SER A 599 19.53 -49.39 19.21
N PRO A 600 20.51 -48.46 19.13
CA PRO A 600 20.57 -47.29 20.01
C PRO A 600 19.26 -46.49 20.06
N HIS A 601 18.52 -46.44 18.95
CA HIS A 601 17.27 -45.68 18.84
C HIS A 601 16.14 -46.27 19.67
N GLN A 602 16.19 -47.57 20.01
CA GLN A 602 15.19 -48.21 20.86
C GLN A 602 15.28 -47.74 22.32
N PHE A 603 16.44 -47.26 22.77
CA PHE A 603 16.61 -46.69 24.12
C PHE A 603 15.91 -45.35 24.30
N ASN A 604 15.51 -44.67 23.21
CA ASN A 604 14.68 -43.47 23.29
C ASN A 604 13.24 -43.78 23.75
N ASN A 605 12.80 -45.04 23.61
CA ASN A 605 11.48 -45.52 24.06
C ASN A 605 11.64 -46.71 25.03
N PRO A 606 12.09 -46.50 26.28
CA PRO A 606 12.36 -47.57 27.24
C PRO A 606 11.19 -48.49 27.53
N GLU A 607 9.97 -47.96 27.47
CA GLU A 607 8.76 -48.74 27.72
C GLU A 607 8.70 -49.99 26.83
N ASP A 608 9.13 -49.87 25.57
CA ASP A 608 9.14 -50.96 24.61
C ASP A 608 10.15 -52.06 24.96
N LEU A 609 11.29 -51.69 25.54
CA LEU A 609 12.30 -52.63 26.03
C LEU A 609 11.88 -53.24 27.37
N LEU A 610 11.28 -52.45 28.27
CA LEU A 610 10.80 -52.94 29.57
C LEU A 610 9.65 -53.96 29.42
N MET A 611 8.84 -53.86 28.37
CA MET A 611 7.86 -54.89 28.01
C MET A 611 8.47 -56.28 27.78
N TRP A 612 9.77 -56.37 27.45
CA TRP A 612 10.44 -57.66 27.29
C TRP A 612 10.42 -58.47 28.59
N VAL A 613 10.56 -57.77 29.73
CA VAL A 613 10.51 -58.37 31.06
C VAL A 613 9.17 -59.03 31.32
N GLU A 614 8.07 -58.36 30.97
CA GLU A 614 6.71 -58.89 31.11
C GLU A 614 6.51 -60.11 30.23
N LYS A 615 6.95 -60.03 28.97
CA LYS A 615 6.81 -61.12 28.01
C LYS A 615 7.60 -62.36 28.41
N MET A 616 8.82 -62.21 28.93
CA MET A 616 9.58 -63.36 29.45
C MET A 616 8.88 -64.03 30.62
N LYS A 617 8.29 -63.24 31.53
CA LYS A 617 7.51 -63.76 32.66
C LYS A 617 6.29 -64.54 32.19
N GLU A 618 5.58 -64.04 31.17
CA GLU A 618 4.44 -64.74 30.56
C GLU A 618 4.82 -66.09 29.97
N VAL A 619 5.98 -66.17 29.31
CA VAL A 619 6.46 -67.38 28.62
C VAL A 619 7.21 -68.33 29.57
N GLY A 620 7.64 -67.86 30.74
CA GLY A 620 8.36 -68.65 31.74
C GLY A 620 9.84 -68.86 31.42
N VAL A 621 10.46 -67.94 30.66
CA VAL A 621 11.88 -68.01 30.28
C VAL A 621 12.72 -67.17 31.25
N SER A 622 13.81 -67.75 31.76
CA SER A 622 14.78 -67.02 32.57
C SER A 622 15.62 -66.08 31.71
N GLY A 623 15.96 -64.88 32.24
CA GLY A 623 16.71 -63.87 31.51
C GLY A 623 18.11 -64.34 31.08
N ASN A 624 18.74 -65.27 31.81
CA ASN A 624 20.08 -65.78 31.51
C ASN A 624 20.18 -66.52 30.17
N CYS A 625 19.06 -66.76 29.50
CA CYS A 625 18.99 -67.39 28.19
C CYS A 625 18.96 -66.37 27.05
N ILE A 626 19.02 -65.08 27.36
CA ILE A 626 19.05 -63.99 26.39
C ILE A 626 20.29 -63.14 26.64
N THR A 627 21.03 -62.87 25.57
CA THR A 627 22.06 -61.82 25.54
C THR A 627 21.50 -60.63 24.78
N VAL A 628 21.54 -59.44 25.38
CA VAL A 628 21.22 -58.20 24.68
C VAL A 628 22.50 -57.63 24.09
N GLU A 629 22.55 -57.50 22.77
CA GLU A 629 23.70 -56.94 22.06
C GLU A 629 23.46 -55.46 21.74
N ILE A 630 24.41 -54.62 22.13
CA ILE A 630 24.37 -53.16 21.91
C ILE A 630 25.69 -52.70 21.32
N THR A 631 25.66 -51.68 20.47
CA THR A 631 26.89 -51.09 19.93
C THR A 631 27.61 -50.23 20.96
N GLU A 632 28.93 -50.08 20.83
CA GLU A 632 29.77 -49.25 21.73
C GLU A 632 29.22 -47.82 21.92
N GLY A 633 28.61 -47.25 20.87
CA GLY A 633 28.07 -45.89 20.87
C GLY A 633 26.98 -45.65 21.92
N VAL A 634 26.22 -46.68 22.32
CA VAL A 634 25.18 -46.55 23.37
C VAL A 634 25.79 -46.21 24.74
N LEU A 635 27.05 -46.59 24.96
CA LEU A 635 27.74 -46.44 26.24
C LEU A 635 28.52 -45.12 26.34
N LEU A 636 28.67 -44.39 25.24
CA LEU A 636 29.34 -43.09 25.18
C LEU A 636 28.36 -41.98 25.58
N ASP A 637 28.57 -41.41 26.78
CA ASP A 637 27.68 -40.41 27.40
C ASP A 637 26.21 -40.87 27.56
N PRO A 638 25.98 -41.94 28.33
CA PRO A 638 24.67 -42.57 28.45
C PRO A 638 23.75 -41.69 29.29
N SER A 639 22.56 -41.38 28.76
CA SER A 639 21.53 -40.70 29.53
C SER A 639 21.11 -41.57 30.73
N ASN A 640 20.61 -40.95 31.80
CA ASN A 640 20.09 -41.68 32.96
C ASN A 640 19.00 -42.70 32.58
N GLN A 641 18.26 -42.43 31.49
CA GLN A 641 17.24 -43.31 30.95
C GLN A 641 17.83 -44.60 30.37
N VAL A 642 18.97 -44.53 29.65
CA VAL A 642 19.68 -45.71 29.15
C VAL A 642 20.17 -46.57 30.32
N ILE A 643 20.81 -45.94 31.30
CA ILE A 643 21.35 -46.63 32.49
C ILE A 643 20.25 -47.40 33.22
N ASN A 644 19.11 -46.76 33.47
CA ASN A 644 17.99 -47.37 34.17
C ASN A 644 17.38 -48.53 33.37
N THR A 645 17.28 -48.39 32.05
CA THR A 645 16.76 -49.46 31.17
C THR A 645 17.66 -50.68 31.20
N ILE A 646 18.98 -50.49 31.05
CA ILE A 646 19.95 -51.59 31.10
C ILE A 646 19.88 -52.28 32.47
N SER A 647 19.86 -51.51 33.57
CA SER A 647 19.76 -52.07 34.93
C SER A 647 18.50 -52.92 35.10
N ALA A 648 17.34 -52.44 34.64
CA ALA A 648 16.08 -53.16 34.75
C ALA A 648 16.05 -54.47 33.95
N LEU A 649 16.67 -54.49 32.77
CA LEU A 649 16.82 -55.71 31.99
C LEU A 649 17.77 -56.70 32.68
N ARG A 650 18.90 -56.23 33.22
CA ARG A 650 19.85 -57.07 33.98
C ARG A 650 19.24 -57.70 35.22
N GLU A 651 18.35 -57.00 35.93
CA GLU A 651 17.65 -57.54 37.11
C GLU A 651 16.83 -58.80 36.81
N THR A 652 16.48 -59.05 35.54
CA THR A 652 15.82 -60.29 35.10
C THR A 652 16.78 -61.47 34.88
N GLY A 653 18.08 -61.22 34.95
CA GLY A 653 19.15 -62.15 34.63
C GLY A 653 19.63 -62.11 33.19
N MET A 654 19.15 -61.17 32.34
CA MET A 654 19.69 -60.98 31.00
C MET A 654 21.16 -60.57 31.03
N GLU A 655 21.95 -61.16 30.14
CA GLU A 655 23.35 -60.79 29.96
C GLU A 655 23.47 -59.74 28.85
N PHE A 656 24.55 -58.95 28.87
CA PHE A 656 24.81 -57.88 27.90
C PHE A 656 26.11 -58.12 27.16
N SER A 657 26.08 -57.91 25.85
CA SER A 657 27.24 -57.93 24.97
C SER A 657 27.42 -56.59 24.30
N ILE A 658 28.66 -56.13 24.18
CA ILE A 658 29.00 -55.01 23.30
C ILE A 658 29.40 -55.54 21.95
N ASP A 659 28.73 -55.04 20.92
CA ASP A 659 28.97 -55.32 19.52
C ASP A 659 29.94 -54.31 18.87
N ASP A 660 30.59 -54.71 17.79
CA ASP A 660 31.55 -53.92 17.00
C ASP A 660 32.74 -53.33 17.80
N PHE A 661 33.19 -53.98 18.88
CA PHE A 661 34.19 -53.40 19.78
C PHE A 661 35.56 -53.23 19.10
N GLY A 662 36.15 -52.04 19.26
CA GLY A 662 37.46 -51.67 18.73
C GLY A 662 37.43 -50.75 17.50
N THR A 663 36.26 -50.57 16.87
CA THR A 663 36.09 -49.70 15.69
C THR A 663 35.86 -48.22 16.04
N GLY A 664 35.70 -47.88 17.33
CA GLY A 664 35.31 -46.54 17.82
C GLY A 664 36.14 -45.99 19.00
N TYR A 665 35.53 -45.08 19.77
CA TYR A 665 36.15 -44.40 20.92
C TYR A 665 36.20 -45.33 22.13
N SER A 666 37.37 -45.91 22.42
CA SER A 666 37.56 -46.95 23.43
C SER A 666 36.94 -46.60 24.81
N ALA A 667 35.75 -47.16 25.08
CA ALA A 667 34.95 -46.89 26.28
C ALA A 667 35.33 -47.74 27.50
N LEU A 668 36.63 -47.91 27.77
CA LEU A 668 37.15 -48.80 28.83
C LEU A 668 36.57 -48.53 30.23
N ALA A 669 36.40 -47.25 30.57
CA ALA A 669 35.83 -46.85 31.86
C ALA A 669 34.36 -47.27 32.02
N TYR A 670 33.64 -47.48 30.91
CA TYR A 670 32.21 -47.76 30.91
C TYR A 670 31.90 -49.26 30.96
N LEU A 671 32.78 -50.11 30.42
CA LEU A 671 32.64 -51.58 30.48
C LEU A 671 32.37 -52.07 31.91
N LYS A 672 33.13 -51.56 32.88
CA LYS A 672 32.98 -51.91 34.30
C LYS A 672 31.74 -51.29 34.95
N ARG A 673 31.31 -50.10 34.49
CA ARG A 673 30.15 -49.39 35.05
C ARG A 673 28.82 -50.07 34.70
N PHE A 674 28.75 -50.68 33.52
CA PHE A 674 27.53 -51.31 33.00
C PHE A 674 27.46 -52.82 33.26
N ASP A 675 28.46 -53.38 33.94
CA ASP A 675 28.53 -54.80 34.31
C ASP A 675 28.39 -55.70 33.06
N ILE A 676 29.14 -55.38 32.00
CA ILE A 676 29.04 -56.07 30.71
C ILE A 676 29.58 -57.50 30.81
N ASP A 677 28.87 -58.47 30.24
CA ASP A 677 29.22 -59.89 30.31
C ASP A 677 30.11 -60.33 29.13
N TYR A 678 29.89 -59.76 27.94
CA TYR A 678 30.63 -60.07 26.73
C TYR A 678 31.10 -58.84 25.95
N VAL A 679 32.24 -59.01 25.29
CA VAL A 679 32.71 -58.11 24.24
C VAL A 679 32.87 -58.92 22.95
N LYS A 680 32.22 -58.45 21.88
CA LYS A 680 32.38 -58.98 20.52
C LYS A 680 33.45 -58.18 19.78
N ILE A 681 34.52 -58.85 19.36
CA ILE A 681 35.58 -58.24 18.55
C ILE A 681 35.10 -58.20 17.10
N ASP A 682 35.05 -56.99 16.53
CA ASP A 682 34.61 -56.78 15.15
C ASP A 682 35.45 -57.59 14.15
N LYS A 683 34.80 -58.07 13.09
CA LYS A 683 35.42 -58.86 12.03
C LYS A 683 36.62 -58.17 11.37
N SER A 684 36.70 -56.84 11.36
CA SER A 684 37.81 -56.12 10.72
C SER A 684 39.16 -56.43 11.39
N PHE A 685 39.15 -56.75 12.68
CA PHE A 685 40.34 -57.18 13.42
C PHE A 685 40.65 -58.68 13.27
N ILE A 686 39.68 -59.48 12.83
CA ILE A 686 39.82 -60.93 12.65
C ILE A 686 40.15 -61.30 11.19
N GLN A 687 39.66 -60.53 10.22
CA GLN A 687 39.74 -60.86 8.80
C GLN A 687 41.18 -61.07 8.31
N ASN A 688 42.12 -60.26 8.80
CA ASN A 688 43.54 -60.34 8.43
C ASN A 688 44.39 -61.06 9.48
N LEU A 689 43.80 -61.78 10.44
CA LEU A 689 44.55 -62.33 11.57
C LEU A 689 45.54 -63.42 11.11
N GLU A 690 46.82 -63.08 11.13
CA GLU A 690 47.95 -63.93 10.75
C GLU A 690 49.03 -63.86 11.84
N THR A 691 49.94 -64.83 11.87
CA THR A 691 51.00 -64.89 12.87
C THR A 691 51.90 -63.65 12.81
N ASN A 692 52.11 -62.98 13.95
CA ASN A 692 53.00 -61.82 14.12
C ASN A 692 52.63 -60.56 13.33
N ASN A 693 51.34 -60.33 13.02
CA ASN A 693 50.89 -59.07 12.44
C ASN A 693 50.26 -58.13 13.48
N TYR A 694 50.00 -56.88 13.08
CA TYR A 694 49.45 -55.84 13.96
C TYR A 694 48.07 -56.21 14.51
N ASP A 695 47.21 -56.79 13.66
CA ASP A 695 45.85 -57.17 14.03
C ASP A 695 45.82 -58.29 15.09
N ALA A 696 46.76 -59.23 15.03
CA ALA A 696 46.94 -60.27 16.05
C ALA A 696 47.33 -59.68 17.41
N VAL A 697 48.27 -58.73 17.46
CA VAL A 697 48.69 -58.05 18.72
C VAL A 697 47.53 -57.27 19.32
N LEU A 698 46.74 -56.58 18.48
CA LEU A 698 45.60 -55.80 18.94
C LEU A 698 44.48 -56.71 19.45
N CYS A 699 44.16 -57.79 18.72
CA CYS A 699 43.17 -58.78 19.12
C CYS A 699 43.56 -59.44 20.46
N GLU A 700 44.81 -59.91 20.60
CA GLU A 700 45.33 -60.48 21.86
C GLU A 700 45.26 -59.48 23.02
N SER A 701 45.55 -58.20 22.75
CA SER A 701 45.48 -57.13 23.76
C SER A 701 44.03 -56.88 24.23
N ILE A 702 43.07 -56.86 23.31
CA ILE A 702 41.64 -56.72 23.62
C ILE A 702 41.16 -57.90 24.47
N ILE A 703 41.54 -59.13 24.09
CA ILE A 703 41.16 -60.34 24.83
C ILE A 703 41.69 -60.29 26.27
N ASN A 704 42.99 -60.06 26.44
CA ASN A 704 43.63 -59.96 27.74
C ASN A 704 43.03 -58.86 28.64
N MET A 705 42.65 -57.73 28.03
CA MET A 705 42.03 -56.62 28.73
C MET A 705 40.62 -56.97 29.21
N ALA A 706 39.78 -57.56 28.35
CA ALA A 706 38.44 -57.98 28.70
C ALA A 706 38.46 -59.00 29.86
N HIS A 707 39.34 -60.00 29.80
CA HIS A 707 39.50 -60.98 30.88
C HIS A 707 39.94 -60.36 32.20
N LYS A 708 40.84 -59.36 32.18
CA LYS A 708 41.24 -58.61 33.39
C LYS A 708 40.10 -57.82 34.02
N LEU A 709 39.06 -57.48 33.24
CA LEU A 709 37.84 -56.84 33.72
C LEU A 709 36.75 -57.86 34.13
N GLY A 710 37.01 -59.17 33.97
CA GLY A 710 36.04 -60.23 34.23
C GLY A 710 35.02 -60.44 33.12
N ILE A 711 35.29 -59.93 31.92
CA ILE A 711 34.40 -59.94 30.75
C ILE A 711 34.85 -61.04 29.79
N LYS A 712 33.91 -61.81 29.24
CA LYS A 712 34.20 -62.86 28.24
C LYS A 712 34.26 -62.29 26.83
N VAL A 713 34.92 -62.99 25.92
CA VAL A 713 35.16 -62.48 24.56
C VAL A 713 34.58 -63.39 23.48
N ILE A 714 33.93 -62.77 22.49
CA ILE A 714 33.41 -63.42 21.29
C ILE A 714 34.16 -62.83 20.10
N ALA A 715 34.87 -63.65 19.32
CA ALA A 715 35.51 -63.19 18.09
C ALA A 715 34.61 -63.42 16.87
N GLU A 716 34.36 -62.38 16.08
CA GLU A 716 33.47 -62.45 14.92
C GLU A 716 34.21 -62.55 13.59
N GLY A 717 33.54 -63.10 12.57
CA GLY A 717 34.09 -63.17 11.22
C GLY A 717 35.22 -64.18 11.07
N ILE A 718 35.22 -65.27 11.86
CA ILE A 718 36.17 -66.36 11.71
C ILE A 718 35.84 -67.15 10.43
N GLU A 719 36.74 -67.13 9.45
CA GLU A 719 36.58 -67.77 8.15
C GLU A 719 37.59 -68.90 7.91
N THR A 720 38.71 -68.92 8.64
CA THR A 720 39.81 -69.89 8.44
C THR A 720 40.23 -70.59 9.73
N ASP A 721 40.74 -71.82 9.60
CA ASP A 721 41.29 -72.56 10.74
C ASP A 721 42.52 -71.90 11.37
N ILE A 722 43.27 -71.10 10.61
CA ILE A 722 44.40 -70.32 11.13
C ILE A 722 43.91 -69.27 12.12
N GLN A 723 42.88 -68.49 11.76
CA GLN A 723 42.25 -67.50 12.65
C GLN A 723 41.72 -68.17 13.91
N ARG A 724 41.01 -69.31 13.76
CA ARG A 724 40.52 -70.10 14.90
C ARG A 724 41.65 -70.55 15.83
N SER A 725 42.75 -71.05 15.28
CA SER A 725 43.88 -71.55 16.06
C SER A 725 44.55 -70.42 16.86
N LEU A 726 44.80 -69.27 16.23
CA LEU A 726 45.37 -68.10 16.90
C LEU A 726 44.45 -67.57 18.00
N LEU A 727 43.13 -67.54 17.78
CA LEU A 727 42.17 -67.12 18.80
C LEU A 727 42.12 -68.09 20.00
N ILE A 728 42.32 -69.39 19.78
CA ILE A 728 42.48 -70.37 20.86
C ILE A 728 43.77 -70.10 21.64
N ASP A 729 44.88 -69.81 20.94
CA ASP A 729 46.16 -69.47 21.58
C ASP A 729 46.06 -68.18 22.43
N PHE A 730 45.31 -67.19 21.96
CA PHE A 730 44.99 -65.97 22.71
C PHE A 730 43.97 -66.19 23.84
N SER A 731 43.53 -67.43 24.06
CA SER A 731 42.55 -67.82 25.08
C SER A 731 41.16 -67.19 24.91
N CYS A 732 40.75 -66.86 23.67
CA CYS A 732 39.41 -66.36 23.38
C CYS A 732 38.32 -67.37 23.78
N ASP A 733 37.23 -66.90 24.40
CA ASP A 733 36.20 -67.78 24.96
C ASP A 733 35.29 -68.40 23.89
N TYR A 734 34.83 -67.57 22.96
CA TYR A 734 33.88 -67.94 21.92
C TYR A 734 34.29 -67.41 20.55
N GLY A 735 33.78 -68.07 19.50
CA GLY A 735 33.99 -67.68 18.11
C GLY A 735 32.73 -67.81 17.28
N GLN A 736 32.55 -66.89 16.33
CA GLN A 736 31.46 -66.83 15.38
C GLN A 736 32.00 -66.50 13.99
N GLY A 737 31.50 -67.17 12.95
CA GLY A 737 31.95 -66.91 11.60
C GLY A 737 31.61 -68.02 10.61
N TYR A 738 31.94 -67.78 9.34
CA TYR A 738 31.58 -68.68 8.24
C TYR A 738 32.39 -69.97 8.23
N LEU A 739 33.49 -70.05 8.97
CA LEU A 739 34.19 -71.32 9.23
C LEU A 739 33.25 -72.34 9.87
N PHE A 740 32.38 -71.91 10.79
CA PHE A 740 31.46 -72.78 11.51
C PHE A 740 30.15 -72.94 10.75
N ALA A 741 29.46 -71.82 10.51
CA ALA A 741 28.26 -71.77 9.70
C ALA A 741 27.91 -70.34 9.29
N ARG A 742 27.24 -70.23 8.15
CA ARG A 742 26.53 -69.00 7.78
C ARG A 742 25.23 -68.88 8.59
N PRO A 743 24.65 -67.67 8.74
CA PRO A 743 23.31 -67.52 9.28
C PRO A 743 22.31 -68.38 8.50
N GLN A 744 21.47 -69.15 9.19
CA GLN A 744 20.54 -70.12 8.59
C GLN A 744 19.14 -70.04 9.20
N PRO A 745 18.08 -70.46 8.48
CA PRO A 745 16.74 -70.61 9.05
C PRO A 745 16.73 -71.56 10.26
N LEU A 746 15.78 -71.38 11.17
CA LEU A 746 15.67 -72.17 12.41
C LEU A 746 15.76 -73.69 12.18
N VAL A 747 15.05 -74.22 11.19
CA VAL A 747 15.03 -75.67 10.91
C VAL A 747 16.40 -76.19 10.50
N GLU A 748 17.16 -75.42 9.72
CA GLU A 748 18.52 -75.80 9.33
C GLU A 748 19.47 -75.69 10.52
N PHE A 749 19.34 -74.63 11.32
CA PHE A 749 20.12 -74.42 12.53
C PHE A 749 19.97 -75.57 13.55
N LEU A 750 18.73 -76.04 13.80
CA LEU A 750 18.47 -77.15 14.72
C LEU A 750 19.07 -78.49 14.23
N ASN A 751 19.27 -78.65 12.93
CA ASN A 751 19.84 -79.86 12.33
C ASN A 751 21.38 -79.80 12.21
N MET A 752 22.02 -78.72 12.67
CA MET A 752 23.48 -78.62 12.63
C MET A 752 24.12 -79.70 13.52
N GLN A 753 24.92 -80.57 12.90
CA GLN A 753 25.87 -81.41 13.60
C GLN A 753 27.24 -80.75 13.50
N ILE A 754 27.88 -80.49 14.64
CA ILE A 754 29.26 -80.01 14.64
C ILE A 754 30.12 -81.14 14.08
N LEU A 755 30.83 -80.88 12.98
CA LEU A 755 31.88 -81.76 12.49
C LEU A 755 32.91 -81.91 13.62
N ASN A 756 32.88 -83.04 14.32
CA ASN A 756 34.00 -83.44 15.17
C ASN A 756 35.19 -83.70 14.25
N SER A 757 36.06 -82.71 14.06
CA SER A 757 37.39 -82.92 13.52
C SER A 757 38.23 -83.65 14.58
N THR A 758 38.06 -84.96 14.65
CA THR A 758 39.04 -85.89 15.24
C THR A 758 39.40 -86.92 14.19
N GLU A 759 40.22 -86.51 13.23
CA GLU A 759 41.19 -87.39 12.58
C GLU A 759 42.54 -86.65 12.60
N ASP A 760 43.31 -86.94 13.65
CA ASP A 760 44.76 -87.12 13.62
C ASP A 760 45.12 -88.21 14.64
#